data_AF-A0A1Q5C059-F1
#
_entry.id   AF-A0A1Q5C059-F1
#
_cell.length_a   1.000
_cell.length_b   1.000
_cell.length_c   1.000
_cell.angle_alpha   90.00
_cell.angle_beta   90.00
_cell.angle_gamma   90.00
#
_symmetry.space_group_name_H-M   'P 1'
#
loop_
_entity.id
_entity.type
_entity.pdbx_description
1 polymer ?
#
loop_
_entity_poly.entity_id
_entity_poly.type
_entity_poly.pdbx_seq_one_letter_code
_entity_poly.pdbx_strand_id
1 'polypeptide(L)'
;MQTSSDRHEYPAHWEADVVLRDGGTARVRPITVDDAERLVSFYEQVSDESKYYRFFAPYPRLSAKDVHRFTHHDFVDRVGLAATVGGEFIATVRYDRIGAGGTPATAPADEAEVAFLVQDAHQGRGVASALLEHIAAVARERGIRRFAAEVLPANTKMIKVFMDAGYTQKRSFEDGVVRLEFGLEPTDRSLAVQYAREQRAEARSVQRLLRPGSVAVVGTGRTPGGVGRSILGNIRDAGYTGRLYAVNKAFPEDRKEIDGVPACRSVRDIDGPVDLAVVTVPAERVPEVVTECGEHGVQGLVVISAGYADSGPEGRERQRALVRQARTHGMRIIGPNAFGVINTSADVRLNASLAPETPRPGRIGLFAQSGAIGIALLSRLHRRGGGVTGVTGVSTFVSSGNRADVSGNDVLQYWYDDPETDVALMYLESIGNPRKFTRLARRTAAVKPLVVVQGARHGGVAPQGHAVRATRLPHATVSALLRQAGVIRVDTITDLVDAGLLLARQPLPPGPRVAILGNSESLGLLTYDACLSEGLRPHPPLDLTTAASADDFHAALSRALADDTCDAVVVTAIPTVGEGSAGDAALAAALRSAAAAVPAKPVLVVHVELGGLAEALSAAASTAPQALQPTQPQPAPAEPGSGDPTGPRSGGPYEPRATDSSDPGTAGPGEPGATAPGDPQAAGPAATQTAGPGEPRASAPTAPGATGRRDLQPTGPAEPRTTASTDPRPRPPAPTAEPPRTAAPGAPAPTGRSQPPTPPTPGTVPEDAAPRGTRLIPAYPAAERAVRALAHAVAYGQWRRDAADPGKVPEYEDIDEKGAAGLIAGHLARGQGLTLGDAETCELLARYGVHVHRALPAPTPEDAVAAARTIGYPVALKATAPHLRHRADLGGVRLDLADEEQLRRAYAELTELFGTPAELRPVVQGMAPRGVDTVVRAVIDPAAGAALSFGLAGAATQLLGDMAHRLIPVTDREANSLIRSIRTAPLLFGWRGSAPVDSAALEELLLRVSRLVDDHPEVVAVTLEPVVVAPRGLSVLSASVRLAPPPARDDLGPRTLPAY
;
A
#
# COMPACT_ATOMS: atom_id res chain seq x y z
N MET A 1 -14.50 55.21 5.42
CA MET A 1 -13.80 54.75 6.64
C MET A 1 -14.43 53.43 7.04
N GLN A 2 -13.75 52.31 6.80
CA GLN A 2 -14.29 50.97 7.12
C GLN A 2 -14.00 50.65 8.60
N THR A 3 -14.98 50.11 9.31
CA THR A 3 -14.81 49.59 10.67
C THR A 3 -14.10 48.23 10.62
N SER A 4 -13.25 47.96 11.62
CA SER A 4 -12.40 46.75 11.67
C SER A 4 -13.14 45.47 12.11
N SER A 5 -14.48 45.44 12.02
CA SER A 5 -15.34 44.38 12.53
C SER A 5 -15.48 43.18 11.59
N ASP A 6 -15.42 43.41 10.28
CA ASP A 6 -15.96 42.44 9.30
C ASP A 6 -14.90 41.47 8.77
N ARG A 7 -13.62 41.67 9.11
CA ARG A 7 -12.49 40.81 8.71
C ARG A 7 -12.46 39.51 9.52
N HIS A 8 -13.32 38.59 9.14
CA HIS A 8 -13.17 37.17 9.44
C HIS A 8 -11.84 36.68 8.85
N GLU A 9 -11.09 35.88 9.61
CA GLU A 9 -9.76 35.41 9.18
C GLU A 9 -9.88 34.41 8.02
N TYR A 10 -9.01 34.55 7.01
CA TYR A 10 -9.05 33.72 5.80
C TYR A 10 -8.67 32.26 6.14
N PRO A 11 -9.55 31.27 5.93
CA PRO A 11 -9.31 29.88 6.33
C PRO A 11 -8.40 29.17 5.33
N ALA A 12 -7.09 29.47 5.40
CA ALA A 12 -6.07 28.94 4.49
C ALA A 12 -5.95 27.40 4.52
N HIS A 13 -6.40 26.74 5.59
CA HIS A 13 -6.45 25.28 5.70
C HIS A 13 -7.54 24.62 4.85
N TRP A 14 -8.49 25.41 4.30
CA TRP A 14 -9.47 24.93 3.31
C TRP A 14 -8.93 24.92 1.87
N GLU A 15 -7.72 25.41 1.63
CA GLU A 15 -7.11 25.33 0.30
C GLU A 15 -6.52 23.95 -0.01
N ALA A 16 -6.85 23.40 -1.17
CA ALA A 16 -6.42 22.07 -1.59
C ALA A 16 -6.14 21.98 -3.10
N ASP A 17 -5.18 21.16 -3.48
CA ASP A 17 -5.04 20.72 -4.87
C ASP A 17 -5.80 19.40 -5.05
N VAL A 18 -6.71 19.33 -6.03
CA VAL A 18 -7.59 18.17 -6.23
C VAL A 18 -7.30 17.48 -7.55
N VAL A 19 -7.33 16.15 -7.57
CA VAL A 19 -7.26 15.37 -8.81
C VAL A 19 -8.67 15.21 -9.40
N LEU A 20 -8.84 15.66 -10.63
CA LEU A 20 -10.08 15.57 -11.39
C LEU A 20 -10.25 14.19 -12.06
N ARG A 21 -11.48 13.86 -12.45
CA ARG A 21 -11.83 12.54 -13.04
C ARG A 21 -11.08 12.24 -14.34
N ASP A 22 -10.67 13.27 -15.05
CA ASP A 22 -9.90 13.16 -16.28
C ASP A 22 -8.40 12.90 -16.04
N GLY A 23 -7.91 13.06 -14.80
CA GLY A 23 -6.52 12.92 -14.36
C GLY A 23 -5.74 14.24 -14.18
N GLY A 24 -6.31 15.40 -14.54
CA GLY A 24 -5.67 16.71 -14.32
C GLY A 24 -5.86 17.23 -12.89
N THR A 25 -5.18 18.32 -12.52
CA THR A 25 -5.38 19.00 -11.23
C THR A 25 -6.20 20.29 -11.34
N ALA A 26 -6.75 20.74 -10.21
CA ALA A 26 -7.33 22.06 -10.00
C ALA A 26 -7.09 22.51 -8.56
N ARG A 27 -7.01 23.82 -8.30
CA ARG A 27 -6.94 24.38 -6.93
C ARG A 27 -8.34 24.67 -6.42
N VAL A 28 -8.73 24.10 -5.29
CA VAL A 28 -9.90 24.53 -4.52
C VAL A 28 -9.45 25.50 -3.44
N ARG A 29 -10.13 26.64 -3.30
CA ARG A 29 -9.89 27.62 -2.23
C ARG A 29 -11.14 28.45 -1.89
N PRO A 30 -11.20 29.12 -0.72
CA PRO A 30 -12.21 30.13 -0.45
C PRO A 30 -12.20 31.28 -1.46
N ILE A 31 -13.38 31.82 -1.76
CA ILE A 31 -13.57 33.00 -2.61
C ILE A 31 -13.38 34.26 -1.76
N THR A 32 -12.55 35.20 -2.22
CA THR A 32 -12.32 36.50 -1.54
C THR A 32 -13.03 37.65 -2.24
N VAL A 33 -12.99 38.83 -1.62
CA VAL A 33 -13.51 40.09 -2.21
C VAL A 33 -12.80 40.47 -3.51
N ASP A 34 -11.54 40.05 -3.68
CA ASP A 34 -10.68 40.33 -4.84
C ASP A 34 -11.01 39.46 -6.07
N ASP A 35 -11.87 38.45 -5.91
CA ASP A 35 -12.31 37.56 -6.99
C ASP A 35 -13.49 38.13 -7.80
N ALA A 36 -13.95 39.35 -7.53
CA ALA A 36 -15.11 39.95 -8.20
C ALA A 36 -15.00 39.93 -9.74
N GLU A 37 -13.83 40.29 -10.29
CA GLU A 37 -13.60 40.28 -11.74
C GLU A 37 -13.49 38.86 -12.31
N ARG A 38 -12.83 37.94 -11.59
CA ARG A 38 -12.75 36.51 -11.97
C ARG A 38 -14.11 35.84 -12.00
N LEU A 39 -14.96 36.15 -11.02
CA LEU A 39 -16.32 35.62 -10.93
C LEU A 39 -17.17 36.10 -12.11
N VAL A 40 -17.04 37.37 -12.53
CA VAL A 40 -17.73 37.91 -13.71
C VAL A 40 -17.21 37.27 -15.00
N SER A 41 -15.88 37.20 -15.19
CA SER A 41 -15.23 36.53 -16.33
C SER A 41 -15.71 35.08 -16.49
N PHE A 42 -15.71 34.31 -15.41
CA PHE A 42 -16.26 32.95 -15.38
C PHE A 42 -17.75 32.93 -15.72
N TYR A 43 -18.55 33.84 -15.17
CA TYR A 43 -20.00 33.88 -15.40
C TYR A 43 -20.36 34.12 -16.87
N GLU A 44 -19.62 34.99 -17.56
CA GLU A 44 -19.82 35.25 -18.99
C GLU A 44 -19.46 34.04 -19.86
N GLN A 45 -18.56 33.17 -19.40
CA GLN A 45 -18.17 31.93 -20.08
C GLN A 45 -19.07 30.71 -19.77
N VAL A 46 -20.08 30.84 -18.90
CA VAL A 46 -21.08 29.79 -18.63
C VAL A 46 -22.23 29.90 -19.64
N SER A 47 -22.77 28.76 -20.09
CA SER A 47 -23.93 28.73 -20.99
C SER A 47 -25.22 29.22 -20.32
N ASP A 48 -26.14 29.77 -21.10
CA ASP A 48 -27.41 30.26 -20.57
C ASP A 48 -28.33 29.11 -20.08
N GLU A 49 -28.13 27.88 -20.57
CA GLU A 49 -28.73 26.66 -20.00
C GLU A 49 -28.21 26.44 -18.56
N SER A 50 -26.89 26.44 -18.38
CA SER A 50 -26.26 26.25 -17.06
C SER A 50 -26.58 27.40 -16.09
N LYS A 51 -26.77 28.64 -16.56
CA LYS A 51 -27.30 29.76 -15.76
C LYS A 51 -28.76 29.52 -15.37
N TYR A 52 -29.63 29.19 -16.32
CA TYR A 52 -31.05 28.92 -16.07
C TYR A 52 -31.24 27.78 -15.05
N TYR A 53 -30.48 26.69 -15.16
CA TYR A 53 -30.51 25.59 -14.18
C TYR A 53 -29.98 25.95 -12.79
N ARG A 54 -29.25 27.07 -12.60
CA ARG A 54 -28.79 27.56 -11.29
C ARG A 54 -29.74 28.60 -10.68
N PHE A 55 -30.31 29.51 -11.47
CA PHE A 55 -31.11 30.63 -10.96
C PHE A 55 -32.62 30.49 -11.21
N PHE A 56 -33.04 29.41 -11.89
CA PHE A 56 -34.42 29.06 -12.25
C PHE A 56 -35.15 30.12 -13.11
N ALA A 57 -34.43 31.15 -13.57
CA ALA A 57 -34.90 32.25 -14.39
C ALA A 57 -33.82 32.67 -15.40
N PRO A 58 -34.15 33.39 -16.49
CA PRO A 58 -33.17 33.96 -17.40
C PRO A 58 -32.26 34.97 -16.68
N TYR A 59 -31.00 34.61 -16.48
CA TYR A 59 -30.06 35.37 -15.67
C TYR A 59 -28.78 35.68 -16.46
N PRO A 60 -28.83 36.54 -17.51
CA PRO A 60 -27.74 36.66 -18.48
C PRO A 60 -26.45 37.26 -17.93
N ARG A 61 -26.53 38.09 -16.87
CA ARG A 61 -25.41 38.74 -16.18
C ARG A 61 -25.69 38.82 -14.68
N LEU A 62 -24.64 38.84 -13.87
CA LEU A 62 -24.72 39.17 -12.44
C LEU A 62 -24.92 40.68 -12.25
N SER A 63 -25.74 41.11 -11.27
CA SER A 63 -25.73 42.51 -10.84
C SER A 63 -24.58 42.77 -9.86
N ALA A 64 -24.23 44.04 -9.63
CA ALA A 64 -23.23 44.41 -8.62
C ALA A 64 -23.58 43.90 -7.20
N LYS A 65 -24.88 43.75 -6.89
CA LYS A 65 -25.35 43.19 -5.62
C LYS A 65 -25.05 41.68 -5.51
N ASP A 66 -25.13 40.95 -6.62
CA ASP A 66 -24.86 39.51 -6.65
C ASP A 66 -23.35 39.24 -6.63
N VAL A 67 -22.57 39.99 -7.39
CA VAL A 67 -21.09 39.94 -7.34
C VAL A 67 -20.60 40.22 -5.92
N HIS A 68 -21.16 41.23 -5.23
CA HIS A 68 -20.88 41.47 -3.82
C HIS A 68 -21.30 40.29 -2.93
N ARG A 69 -22.55 39.79 -3.01
CA ARG A 69 -23.02 38.65 -2.20
C ARG A 69 -22.21 37.37 -2.42
N PHE A 70 -21.70 37.14 -3.63
CA PHE A 70 -20.99 35.92 -4.01
C PHE A 70 -19.45 36.02 -3.85
N THR A 71 -18.96 37.13 -3.28
CA THR A 71 -17.54 37.32 -2.92
C THR A 71 -17.35 37.67 -1.44
N HIS A 72 -18.35 38.30 -0.81
CA HIS A 72 -18.32 38.70 0.59
C HIS A 72 -18.93 37.60 1.47
N HIS A 73 -18.04 36.72 1.94
CA HIS A 73 -18.32 35.57 2.80
C HIS A 73 -17.79 35.83 4.22
N ASP A 74 -18.51 35.35 5.23
CA ASP A 74 -18.10 35.40 6.65
C ASP A 74 -17.30 34.15 7.09
N PHE A 75 -17.25 33.12 6.24
CA PHE A 75 -16.58 31.84 6.49
C PHE A 75 -17.13 31.05 7.70
N VAL A 76 -18.38 31.30 8.10
CA VAL A 76 -19.07 30.60 9.22
C VAL A 76 -20.47 30.16 8.80
N ASP A 77 -21.32 31.12 8.43
CA ASP A 77 -22.72 30.95 8.07
C ASP A 77 -22.95 31.14 6.56
N ARG A 78 -22.08 31.89 5.87
CA ARG A 78 -21.94 31.86 4.41
C ARG A 78 -20.52 31.55 4.00
N VAL A 79 -20.35 30.46 3.24
CA VAL A 79 -19.07 30.03 2.67
C VAL A 79 -19.21 29.93 1.16
N GLY A 80 -18.22 30.46 0.43
CA GLY A 80 -18.03 30.21 -1.00
C GLY A 80 -16.62 29.67 -1.28
N LEU A 81 -16.54 28.59 -2.06
CA LEU A 81 -15.28 28.02 -2.57
C LEU A 81 -15.29 28.05 -4.10
N ALA A 82 -14.12 28.35 -4.70
CA ALA A 82 -13.89 28.23 -6.14
C ALA A 82 -12.93 27.09 -6.43
N ALA A 83 -13.15 26.40 -7.56
CA ALA A 83 -12.15 25.57 -8.21
C ALA A 83 -11.51 26.37 -9.36
N THR A 84 -10.18 26.41 -9.42
CA THR A 84 -9.44 27.17 -10.43
C THR A 84 -8.39 26.34 -11.17
N VAL A 85 -8.08 26.74 -12.41
CA VAL A 85 -6.99 26.23 -13.25
C VAL A 85 -6.40 27.42 -14.00
N GLY A 86 -5.07 27.55 -14.04
CA GLY A 86 -4.39 28.75 -14.53
C GLY A 86 -4.58 30.01 -13.66
N GLY A 87 -5.27 29.88 -12.52
CA GLY A 87 -5.77 31.00 -11.72
C GLY A 87 -7.23 31.37 -12.02
N GLU A 88 -7.75 30.98 -13.19
CA GLU A 88 -9.12 31.26 -13.63
C GLU A 88 -10.15 30.33 -12.99
N PHE A 89 -11.34 30.86 -12.73
CA PHE A 89 -12.45 30.13 -12.13
C PHE A 89 -13.06 29.15 -13.15
N ILE A 90 -13.12 27.86 -12.79
CA ILE A 90 -13.75 26.81 -13.62
C ILE A 90 -15.06 26.28 -13.02
N ALA A 91 -15.25 26.50 -11.71
CA ALA A 91 -16.49 26.21 -10.99
C ALA A 91 -16.52 26.96 -9.64
N THR A 92 -17.72 27.20 -9.12
CA THR A 92 -17.95 27.69 -7.77
C THR A 92 -18.96 26.82 -7.03
N VAL A 93 -18.84 26.79 -5.71
CA VAL A 93 -19.83 26.23 -4.78
C VAL A 93 -20.00 27.19 -3.61
N ARG A 94 -21.20 27.28 -3.07
CA ARG A 94 -21.47 28.02 -1.83
C ARG A 94 -22.51 27.33 -0.97
N TYR A 95 -22.48 27.59 0.33
CA TYR A 95 -23.63 27.41 1.21
C TYR A 95 -24.01 28.72 1.92
N ASP A 96 -25.30 28.85 2.21
CA ASP A 96 -25.87 29.82 3.17
C ASP A 96 -26.60 29.00 4.26
N ARG A 97 -26.29 29.20 5.56
CA ARG A 97 -26.96 28.48 6.67
C ARG A 97 -28.43 28.88 6.76
N ILE A 98 -29.31 27.89 6.95
CA ILE A 98 -30.76 28.08 7.02
C ILE A 98 -31.39 27.53 8.30
N GLY A 99 -32.48 28.15 8.71
CA GLY A 99 -33.38 27.67 9.75
C GLY A 99 -34.52 26.81 9.20
N ALA A 100 -35.40 26.35 10.09
CA ALA A 100 -36.62 25.65 9.70
C ALA A 100 -37.46 26.55 8.77
N GLY A 101 -37.70 26.07 7.54
CA GLY A 101 -38.40 26.84 6.49
C GLY A 101 -37.49 27.63 5.53
N GLY A 102 -36.17 27.40 5.53
CA GLY A 102 -35.26 27.95 4.50
C GLY A 102 -34.86 29.41 4.68
N THR A 103 -35.25 30.04 5.79
CA THR A 103 -34.81 31.41 6.12
C THR A 103 -33.33 31.43 6.54
N PRO A 104 -32.55 32.48 6.22
CA PRO A 104 -31.17 32.60 6.68
C PRO A 104 -31.06 32.55 8.21
N ALA A 105 -30.11 31.77 8.72
CA ALA A 105 -29.93 31.55 10.16
C ALA A 105 -28.44 31.50 10.55
N THR A 106 -28.19 31.56 11.86
CA THR A 106 -26.87 31.41 12.48
C THR A 106 -26.85 30.14 13.36
N ALA A 107 -25.73 29.83 14.00
CA ALA A 107 -25.68 28.78 15.01
C ALA A 107 -26.72 29.05 16.14
N PRO A 108 -27.46 28.04 16.64
CA PRO A 108 -27.17 26.60 16.57
C PRO A 108 -27.89 25.83 15.43
N ALA A 109 -28.41 26.48 14.39
CA ALA A 109 -29.01 25.75 13.26
C ALA A 109 -27.97 24.86 12.53
N ASP A 110 -28.34 23.62 12.19
CA ASP A 110 -27.42 22.61 11.63
C ASP A 110 -27.70 22.23 10.16
N GLU A 111 -28.43 23.08 9.44
CA GLU A 111 -28.84 22.92 8.05
C GLU A 111 -28.36 24.10 7.18
N ALA A 112 -27.98 23.86 5.93
CA ALA A 112 -27.61 24.92 4.97
C ALA A 112 -28.12 24.62 3.55
N GLU A 113 -28.52 25.66 2.82
CA GLU A 113 -28.76 25.59 1.36
C GLU A 113 -27.40 25.51 0.66
N VAL A 114 -27.16 24.51 -0.20
CA VAL A 114 -25.91 24.36 -0.96
C VAL A 114 -26.16 24.42 -2.46
N ALA A 115 -25.32 25.19 -3.18
CA ALA A 115 -25.49 25.41 -4.62
C ALA A 115 -24.17 25.54 -5.38
N PHE A 116 -24.21 25.16 -6.67
CA PHE A 116 -23.06 24.93 -7.54
C PHE A 116 -23.22 25.63 -8.88
N LEU A 117 -22.11 26.08 -9.47
CA LEU A 117 -22.03 26.48 -10.88
C LEU A 117 -20.73 25.94 -11.48
N VAL A 118 -20.79 25.35 -12.68
CA VAL A 118 -19.63 24.72 -13.36
C VAL A 118 -19.64 25.11 -14.83
N GLN A 119 -18.53 25.67 -15.31
CA GLN A 119 -18.35 26.03 -16.71
C GLN A 119 -18.52 24.81 -17.61
N ASP A 120 -19.24 24.96 -18.72
CA ASP A 120 -19.68 23.84 -19.56
C ASP A 120 -18.50 23.02 -20.14
N ALA A 121 -17.40 23.70 -20.51
CA ALA A 121 -16.15 23.06 -20.93
C ALA A 121 -15.46 22.22 -19.82
N HIS A 122 -15.84 22.40 -18.55
CA HIS A 122 -15.31 21.69 -17.39
C HIS A 122 -16.30 20.67 -16.79
N GLN A 123 -17.51 20.55 -17.36
CA GLN A 123 -18.46 19.50 -16.99
C GLN A 123 -17.91 18.10 -17.33
N GLY A 124 -18.42 17.06 -16.67
CA GLY A 124 -17.93 15.68 -16.81
C GLY A 124 -16.58 15.38 -16.13
N ARG A 125 -15.69 16.38 -15.97
CA ARG A 125 -14.37 16.26 -15.31
C ARG A 125 -14.44 16.00 -13.79
N GLY A 126 -15.63 15.91 -13.21
CA GLY A 126 -15.83 15.56 -11.78
C GLY A 126 -15.59 16.72 -10.80
N VAL A 127 -15.59 17.97 -11.30
CA VAL A 127 -15.36 19.19 -10.52
C VAL A 127 -16.46 19.41 -9.46
N ALA A 128 -17.74 19.32 -9.85
CA ALA A 128 -18.87 19.46 -8.92
C ALA A 128 -18.78 18.46 -7.76
N SER A 129 -18.39 17.21 -8.03
CA SER A 129 -18.17 16.19 -7.00
C SER A 129 -17.02 16.56 -6.06
N ALA A 130 -15.91 17.11 -6.58
CA ALA A 130 -14.78 17.54 -5.74
C ALA A 130 -15.20 18.71 -4.84
N LEU A 131 -15.92 19.69 -5.40
CA LEU A 131 -16.45 20.82 -4.64
C LEU A 131 -17.50 20.40 -3.59
N LEU A 132 -18.34 19.41 -3.89
CA LEU A 132 -19.29 18.82 -2.93
C LEU A 132 -18.56 18.14 -1.76
N GLU A 133 -17.51 17.36 -2.08
CA GLU A 133 -16.66 16.71 -1.08
C GLU A 133 -15.96 17.75 -0.16
N HIS A 134 -15.48 18.87 -0.72
CA HIS A 134 -14.83 19.94 0.05
C HIS A 134 -15.82 20.77 0.88
N ILE A 135 -16.91 21.25 0.28
CA ILE A 135 -17.87 22.12 0.98
C ILE A 135 -18.57 21.37 2.12
N ALA A 136 -18.81 20.07 1.97
CA ALA A 136 -19.36 19.24 3.05
C ALA A 136 -18.40 19.11 4.24
N ALA A 137 -17.09 18.93 3.99
CA ALA A 137 -16.09 18.90 5.06
C ALA A 137 -15.98 20.24 5.80
N VAL A 138 -16.00 21.35 5.06
CA VAL A 138 -16.01 22.72 5.60
C VAL A 138 -17.28 22.99 6.42
N ALA A 139 -18.45 22.58 5.93
CA ALA A 139 -19.71 22.78 6.63
C ALA A 139 -19.78 21.98 7.95
N ARG A 140 -19.21 20.76 8.01
CA ARG A 140 -19.03 20.01 9.26
C ARG A 140 -18.15 20.75 10.27
N GLU A 141 -17.05 21.37 9.82
CA GLU A 141 -16.20 22.25 10.68
C GLU A 141 -16.99 23.45 11.24
N ARG A 142 -18.10 23.84 10.61
CA ARG A 142 -19.02 24.89 11.06
C ARG A 142 -20.33 24.37 11.67
N GLY A 143 -20.36 23.09 12.06
CA GLY A 143 -21.46 22.47 12.79
C GLY A 143 -22.71 22.15 11.96
N ILE A 144 -22.63 22.22 10.63
CA ILE A 144 -23.71 21.79 9.74
C ILE A 144 -23.71 20.26 9.66
N ARG A 145 -24.88 19.65 9.91
CA ARG A 145 -25.11 18.20 9.77
C ARG A 145 -25.85 17.84 8.48
N ARG A 146 -26.57 18.78 7.86
CA ARG A 146 -27.43 18.55 6.70
C ARG A 146 -27.28 19.64 5.65
N PHE A 147 -27.27 19.24 4.38
CA PHE A 147 -27.51 20.17 3.27
C PHE A 147 -28.90 19.95 2.67
N ALA A 148 -29.52 21.05 2.27
CA ALA A 148 -30.64 21.10 1.34
C ALA A 148 -30.14 21.65 -0.01
N ALA A 149 -30.63 21.09 -1.11
CA ALA A 149 -30.38 21.61 -2.46
C ALA A 149 -31.65 21.50 -3.30
N GLU A 150 -32.05 22.62 -3.91
CA GLU A 150 -33.14 22.65 -4.89
C GLU A 150 -32.57 22.47 -6.30
N VAL A 151 -33.19 21.62 -7.10
CA VAL A 151 -32.76 21.33 -8.48
C VAL A 151 -33.98 21.18 -9.39
N LEU A 152 -33.99 21.91 -10.52
CA LEU A 152 -35.03 21.71 -11.54
C LEU A 152 -35.01 20.25 -12.06
N PRO A 153 -36.18 19.59 -12.23
CA PRO A 153 -36.25 18.19 -12.68
C PRO A 153 -35.49 17.88 -13.98
N ALA A 154 -35.37 18.86 -14.88
CA ALA A 154 -34.61 18.75 -16.13
C ALA A 154 -33.09 18.61 -15.93
N ASN A 155 -32.53 19.13 -14.83
CA ASN A 155 -31.09 19.09 -14.54
C ASN A 155 -30.65 17.73 -13.96
N THR A 156 -30.89 16.69 -14.76
CA THR A 156 -30.49 15.29 -14.48
C THR A 156 -28.98 15.16 -14.20
N LYS A 157 -28.14 16.04 -14.77
CA LYS A 157 -26.70 16.14 -14.48
C LYS A 157 -26.46 16.39 -12.98
N MET A 158 -27.05 17.44 -12.40
CA MET A 158 -26.85 17.77 -10.98
C MET A 158 -27.56 16.81 -10.03
N ILE A 159 -28.78 16.38 -10.36
CA ILE A 159 -29.47 15.33 -9.59
C ILE A 159 -28.56 14.09 -9.49
N LYS A 160 -27.91 13.69 -10.59
CA LYS A 160 -26.93 12.60 -10.58
C LYS A 160 -25.69 12.88 -9.72
N VAL A 161 -25.14 14.10 -9.70
CA VAL A 161 -23.99 14.42 -8.82
C VAL A 161 -24.33 14.18 -7.35
N PHE A 162 -25.55 14.53 -6.90
CA PHE A 162 -26.02 14.27 -5.54
C PHE A 162 -26.33 12.79 -5.30
N MET A 163 -27.01 12.10 -6.23
CA MET A 163 -27.28 10.65 -6.12
C MET A 163 -25.99 9.82 -6.03
N ASP A 164 -25.03 10.11 -6.90
CA ASP A 164 -23.76 9.40 -6.98
C ASP A 164 -22.84 9.72 -5.79
N ALA A 165 -23.17 10.68 -4.91
CA ALA A 165 -22.36 11.06 -3.75
C ALA A 165 -22.47 10.07 -2.57
N GLY A 166 -23.49 9.22 -2.56
CA GLY A 166 -23.61 8.12 -1.58
C GLY A 166 -24.20 8.50 -0.21
N TYR A 167 -24.60 9.75 0.00
CA TYR A 167 -25.35 10.18 1.20
C TYR A 167 -26.79 9.64 1.20
N THR A 168 -27.34 9.44 2.39
CA THR A 168 -28.78 9.13 2.57
C THR A 168 -29.61 10.36 2.22
N GLN A 169 -30.49 10.23 1.22
CA GLN A 169 -31.20 11.34 0.60
C GLN A 169 -32.72 11.22 0.80
N LYS A 170 -33.37 12.31 1.23
CA LYS A 170 -34.82 12.49 1.05
C LYS A 170 -35.09 13.29 -0.23
N ARG A 171 -36.27 13.07 -0.81
CA ARG A 171 -36.79 13.84 -1.95
C ARG A 171 -38.22 14.24 -1.69
N SER A 172 -38.53 15.50 -1.98
CA SER A 172 -39.88 15.97 -2.22
C SER A 172 -39.94 16.72 -3.55
N PHE A 173 -41.14 16.78 -4.11
CA PHE A 173 -41.46 17.61 -5.27
C PHE A 173 -42.35 18.74 -4.75
N GLU A 174 -41.78 19.93 -4.67
CA GLU A 174 -42.41 21.15 -4.14
C GLU A 174 -42.25 22.23 -5.20
N ASP A 175 -43.33 22.97 -5.51
CA ASP A 175 -43.37 24.11 -6.44
C ASP A 175 -42.64 23.95 -7.80
N GLY A 176 -42.57 22.71 -8.30
CA GLY A 176 -41.93 22.36 -9.58
C GLY A 176 -40.42 22.09 -9.52
N VAL A 177 -39.79 22.24 -8.36
CA VAL A 177 -38.39 21.83 -8.10
C VAL A 177 -38.32 20.46 -7.41
N VAL A 178 -37.16 19.81 -7.49
CA VAL A 178 -36.81 18.64 -6.67
C VAL A 178 -36.00 19.14 -5.49
N ARG A 179 -36.57 19.06 -4.28
CA ARG A 179 -35.85 19.32 -3.03
C ARG A 179 -35.06 18.08 -2.64
N LEU A 180 -33.75 18.22 -2.47
CA LEU A 180 -32.82 17.16 -2.11
C LEU A 180 -32.19 17.45 -0.75
N GLU A 181 -32.59 16.71 0.28
CA GLU A 181 -31.97 16.78 1.61
C GLU A 181 -30.99 15.63 1.79
N PHE A 182 -29.80 15.91 2.32
CA PHE A 182 -28.80 14.88 2.60
C PHE A 182 -27.94 15.21 3.84
N GLY A 183 -27.72 14.19 4.69
CA GLY A 183 -26.86 14.28 5.86
C GLY A 183 -25.37 14.24 5.47
N LEU A 184 -24.54 15.02 6.15
CA LEU A 184 -23.11 15.17 5.85
C LEU A 184 -22.20 14.19 6.60
N GLU A 185 -22.75 13.46 7.57
CA GLU A 185 -22.04 12.45 8.33
C GLU A 185 -21.57 11.31 7.40
N PRO A 186 -20.29 10.90 7.42
CA PRO A 186 -19.80 9.85 6.55
C PRO A 186 -20.48 8.50 6.83
N THR A 187 -21.05 7.91 5.79
CA THR A 187 -21.49 6.51 5.76
C THR A 187 -20.49 5.65 4.99
N ASP A 188 -20.41 4.35 5.28
CA ASP A 188 -19.58 3.39 4.53
C ASP A 188 -19.80 3.49 3.01
N ARG A 189 -21.06 3.68 2.59
CA ARG A 189 -21.43 3.87 1.20
C ARG A 189 -20.79 5.14 0.60
N SER A 190 -20.87 6.27 1.30
CA SER A 190 -20.24 7.52 0.86
C SER A 190 -18.70 7.42 0.83
N LEU A 191 -18.09 6.74 1.81
CA LEU A 191 -16.63 6.54 1.86
C LEU A 191 -16.14 5.58 0.77
N ALA A 192 -16.84 4.47 0.53
CA ALA A 192 -16.55 3.56 -0.58
C ALA A 192 -16.66 4.27 -1.95
N VAL A 193 -17.70 5.11 -2.13
CA VAL A 193 -17.85 5.99 -3.30
C VAL A 193 -16.67 6.96 -3.43
N GLN A 194 -16.29 7.63 -2.34
CA GLN A 194 -15.20 8.61 -2.32
C GLN A 194 -13.84 7.95 -2.66
N TYR A 195 -13.50 6.83 -2.02
CA TYR A 195 -12.27 6.08 -2.32
C TYR A 195 -12.26 5.50 -3.74
N ALA A 196 -13.41 5.12 -4.29
CA ALA A 196 -13.52 4.69 -5.69
C ALA A 196 -13.46 5.88 -6.69
N ARG A 197 -13.75 7.11 -6.27
CA ARG A 197 -13.52 8.33 -7.08
C ARG A 197 -12.04 8.74 -7.03
N GLU A 198 -11.48 8.80 -5.83
CA GLU A 198 -10.06 9.06 -5.56
C GLU A 198 -9.17 8.14 -6.40
N GLN A 199 -9.36 6.82 -6.31
CA GLN A 199 -8.54 5.85 -7.02
C GLN A 199 -8.59 6.01 -8.53
N ARG A 200 -9.78 6.16 -9.13
CA ARG A 200 -9.89 6.33 -10.60
C ARG A 200 -9.27 7.65 -11.07
N ALA A 201 -9.40 8.72 -10.29
CA ALA A 201 -8.79 10.01 -10.59
C ALA A 201 -7.26 9.95 -10.52
N GLU A 202 -6.70 9.40 -9.43
CA GLU A 202 -5.25 9.25 -9.24
C GLU A 202 -4.62 8.27 -10.25
N ALA A 203 -5.26 7.12 -10.49
CA ALA A 203 -4.85 6.16 -11.51
C ALA A 203 -4.78 6.80 -12.91
N ARG A 204 -5.80 7.58 -13.28
CA ARG A 204 -5.83 8.31 -14.56
C ARG A 204 -4.79 9.44 -14.61
N SER A 205 -4.51 10.07 -13.48
CA SER A 205 -3.47 11.10 -13.32
C SER A 205 -2.08 10.53 -13.62
N VAL A 206 -1.75 9.35 -13.08
CA VAL A 206 -0.51 8.63 -13.39
C VAL A 206 -0.51 8.05 -14.80
N GLN A 207 -1.65 7.56 -15.30
CA GLN A 207 -1.75 7.01 -16.66
C GLN A 207 -1.37 8.04 -17.74
N ARG A 208 -1.68 9.33 -17.56
CA ARG A 208 -1.24 10.42 -18.46
C ARG A 208 0.29 10.51 -18.58
N LEU A 209 1.01 10.20 -17.50
CA LEU A 209 2.47 10.29 -17.40
C LEU A 209 3.17 9.03 -17.94
N LEU A 210 2.51 7.86 -17.83
CA LEU A 210 3.07 6.57 -18.26
C LEU A 210 2.60 6.12 -19.64
N ARG A 211 1.52 6.71 -20.18
CA ARG A 211 1.00 6.43 -21.54
C ARG A 211 0.71 7.73 -22.32
N PRO A 212 1.71 8.64 -22.49
CA PRO A 212 1.56 9.81 -23.36
C PRO A 212 1.41 9.39 -24.83
N GLY A 213 0.75 10.20 -25.65
CA GLY A 213 0.81 10.12 -27.12
C GLY A 213 1.85 11.08 -27.72
N SER A 214 2.43 11.96 -26.91
CA SER A 214 3.41 12.96 -27.31
C SER A 214 4.36 13.36 -26.17
N VAL A 215 5.66 13.42 -26.46
CA VAL A 215 6.72 13.74 -25.48
C VAL A 215 7.65 14.83 -26.02
N ALA A 216 7.96 15.83 -25.20
CA ALA A 216 8.99 16.83 -25.47
C ALA A 216 10.17 16.67 -24.51
N VAL A 217 11.41 16.63 -25.01
CA VAL A 217 12.63 16.51 -24.20
C VAL A 217 13.33 17.88 -24.13
N VAL A 218 13.10 18.59 -23.03
CA VAL A 218 13.52 19.98 -22.82
C VAL A 218 14.89 20.04 -22.15
N GLY A 219 15.86 20.62 -22.87
CA GLY A 219 17.29 20.56 -22.50
C GLY A 219 18.11 19.61 -23.38
N THR A 220 17.59 19.19 -24.54
CA THR A 220 18.30 18.32 -25.49
C THR A 220 19.58 19.01 -26.00
N GLY A 221 20.74 18.36 -25.85
CA GLY A 221 22.04 18.92 -26.23
C GLY A 221 22.19 19.19 -27.74
N ARG A 222 23.01 20.20 -28.11
CA ARG A 222 23.35 20.47 -29.52
C ARG A 222 24.33 19.44 -30.08
N THR A 223 25.30 19.05 -29.27
CA THR A 223 26.22 17.92 -29.53
C THR A 223 25.62 16.60 -29.05
N PRO A 224 26.16 15.45 -29.48
CA PRO A 224 25.96 14.17 -28.80
C PRO A 224 26.38 14.24 -27.32
N GLY A 225 25.77 13.39 -26.48
CA GLY A 225 26.04 13.30 -25.04
C GLY A 225 25.26 14.30 -24.17
N GLY A 226 25.26 14.04 -22.86
CA GLY A 226 24.50 14.80 -21.85
C GLY A 226 23.05 14.30 -21.67
N VAL A 227 22.50 14.54 -20.46
CA VAL A 227 21.24 13.96 -19.95
C VAL A 227 20.09 13.99 -20.96
N GLY A 228 19.68 15.16 -21.44
CA GLY A 228 18.57 15.28 -22.40
C GLY A 228 18.84 14.59 -23.75
N ARG A 229 20.11 14.50 -24.16
CA ARG A 229 20.49 13.80 -25.39
C ARG A 229 20.38 12.29 -25.26
N SER A 230 20.84 11.75 -24.12
CA SER A 230 20.71 10.33 -23.77
C SER A 230 19.24 9.92 -23.65
N ILE A 231 18.39 10.73 -23.00
CA ILE A 231 16.97 10.39 -22.87
C ILE A 231 16.24 10.46 -24.23
N LEU A 232 16.55 11.43 -25.09
CA LEU A 232 15.99 11.47 -26.45
C LEU A 232 16.35 10.21 -27.24
N GLY A 233 17.61 9.77 -27.15
CA GLY A 233 18.08 8.51 -27.73
C GLY A 233 17.31 7.31 -27.16
N ASN A 234 17.26 7.16 -25.83
CA ASN A 234 16.56 6.07 -25.16
C ASN A 234 15.08 5.96 -25.55
N ILE A 235 14.34 7.08 -25.70
CA ILE A 235 12.94 7.06 -26.14
C ILE A 235 12.82 6.57 -27.60
N ARG A 236 13.68 7.08 -28.50
CA ARG A 236 13.69 6.69 -29.92
C ARG A 236 14.08 5.21 -30.08
N ASP A 237 15.13 4.79 -29.37
CA ASP A 237 15.76 3.47 -29.52
C ASP A 237 14.97 2.35 -28.83
N ALA A 238 14.06 2.70 -27.89
CA ALA A 238 13.00 1.82 -27.40
C ALA A 238 11.85 1.62 -28.43
N GLY A 239 11.78 2.45 -29.47
CA GLY A 239 10.72 2.41 -30.49
C GLY A 239 9.40 3.03 -30.03
N TYR A 240 9.46 4.13 -29.28
CA TYR A 240 8.28 4.87 -28.80
C TYR A 240 7.28 5.18 -29.93
N THR A 241 6.00 4.94 -29.66
CA THR A 241 4.92 4.94 -30.67
C THR A 241 4.28 6.30 -30.92
N GLY A 242 4.47 7.26 -30.02
CA GLY A 242 3.89 8.60 -30.11
C GLY A 242 4.81 9.64 -30.77
N ARG A 243 4.39 10.90 -30.79
CA ARG A 243 5.21 12.01 -31.32
C ARG A 243 6.33 12.38 -30.34
N LEU A 244 7.55 12.55 -30.83
CA LEU A 244 8.71 12.96 -30.03
C LEU A 244 9.24 14.31 -30.53
N TYR A 245 9.62 15.19 -29.61
CA TYR A 245 10.16 16.52 -29.92
C TYR A 245 11.43 16.80 -29.09
N ALA A 246 12.47 17.35 -29.72
CA ALA A 246 13.67 17.84 -29.06
C ALA A 246 13.54 19.35 -28.81
N VAL A 247 13.64 19.82 -27.55
CA VAL A 247 13.46 21.25 -27.23
C VAL A 247 14.73 21.84 -26.62
N ASN A 248 15.27 22.90 -27.25
CA ASN A 248 16.36 23.69 -26.69
C ASN A 248 16.42 25.12 -27.30
N LYS A 249 16.31 26.14 -26.46
CA LYS A 249 16.41 27.57 -26.79
C LYS A 249 17.74 27.98 -27.46
N ALA A 250 18.78 27.14 -27.34
CA ALA A 250 20.08 27.32 -27.99
C ALA A 250 20.19 26.70 -29.40
N PHE A 251 19.15 26.02 -29.92
CA PHE A 251 19.14 25.56 -31.31
C PHE A 251 19.07 26.76 -32.28
N PRO A 252 19.88 26.78 -33.36
CA PRO A 252 19.72 27.73 -34.47
C PRO A 252 18.32 27.68 -35.09
N GLU A 253 17.87 28.77 -35.72
CA GLU A 253 16.50 28.88 -36.23
C GLU A 253 16.25 28.02 -37.48
N ASP A 254 17.30 27.71 -38.23
CA ASP A 254 17.36 26.75 -39.34
C ASP A 254 17.40 25.29 -38.88
N ARG A 255 17.71 25.02 -37.61
CA ARG A 255 17.89 23.66 -37.07
C ARG A 255 16.54 23.00 -36.76
N LYS A 256 15.85 22.52 -37.81
CA LYS A 256 14.53 21.88 -37.70
C LYS A 256 14.54 20.44 -37.16
N GLU A 257 15.68 19.75 -37.16
CA GLU A 257 15.78 18.36 -36.68
C GLU A 257 17.07 18.07 -35.88
N ILE A 258 16.95 17.09 -34.98
CA ILE A 258 17.98 16.56 -34.10
C ILE A 258 17.82 15.02 -34.05
N ASP A 259 18.77 14.28 -34.63
CA ASP A 259 18.78 12.80 -34.71
C ASP A 259 17.52 12.15 -35.33
N GLY A 260 16.89 12.84 -36.29
CA GLY A 260 15.63 12.43 -36.93
C GLY A 260 14.38 12.78 -36.12
N VAL A 261 14.52 13.59 -35.06
CA VAL A 261 13.42 14.12 -34.25
C VAL A 261 13.24 15.62 -34.54
N PRO A 262 12.00 16.12 -34.73
CA PRO A 262 11.71 17.54 -34.83
C PRO A 262 12.31 18.36 -33.67
N ALA A 263 12.89 19.50 -33.99
CA ALA A 263 13.63 20.35 -33.04
C ALA A 263 13.03 21.76 -32.94
N CYS A 264 12.68 22.15 -31.70
CA CYS A 264 12.00 23.39 -31.34
C CYS A 264 12.84 24.21 -30.34
N ARG A 265 12.67 25.53 -30.28
CA ARG A 265 13.42 26.42 -29.36
C ARG A 265 12.69 26.59 -28.02
N SER A 266 11.36 26.63 -28.05
CA SER A 266 10.43 26.57 -26.91
C SER A 266 9.48 25.38 -27.05
N VAL A 267 8.80 24.99 -25.97
CA VAL A 267 7.64 24.09 -26.03
C VAL A 267 6.48 24.75 -26.79
N ARG A 268 6.36 26.08 -26.72
CA ARG A 268 5.37 26.89 -27.45
C ARG A 268 5.48 26.79 -28.97
N ASP A 269 6.64 26.38 -29.50
CA ASP A 269 6.88 26.25 -30.95
C ASP A 269 6.40 24.89 -31.52
N ILE A 270 5.74 24.05 -30.70
CA ILE A 270 5.32 22.70 -31.11
C ILE A 270 3.91 22.71 -31.69
N ASP A 271 3.79 22.37 -32.98
CA ASP A 271 2.50 22.15 -33.62
C ASP A 271 1.77 20.93 -33.01
N GLY A 272 0.73 21.22 -32.23
CA GLY A 272 -0.16 20.23 -31.61
C GLY A 272 0.10 19.96 -30.12
N PRO A 273 -0.71 19.09 -29.50
CA PRO A 273 -0.61 18.82 -28.07
C PRO A 273 0.67 18.04 -27.74
N VAL A 274 1.21 18.34 -26.55
CA VAL A 274 2.33 17.67 -25.89
C VAL A 274 1.82 17.14 -24.56
N ASP A 275 1.80 15.82 -24.36
CA ASP A 275 1.23 15.23 -23.14
C ASP A 275 2.23 15.28 -21.97
N LEU A 276 3.50 15.02 -22.24
CA LEU A 276 4.56 14.88 -21.24
C LEU A 276 5.81 15.69 -21.64
N ALA A 277 6.33 16.51 -20.73
CA ALA A 277 7.64 17.13 -20.90
C ALA A 277 8.69 16.50 -19.97
N VAL A 278 9.79 16.01 -20.53
CA VAL A 278 10.96 15.55 -19.78
C VAL A 278 11.92 16.73 -19.66
N VAL A 279 12.15 17.18 -18.43
CA VAL A 279 12.89 18.42 -18.14
C VAL A 279 14.28 18.08 -17.62
N THR A 280 15.31 18.49 -18.39
CA THR A 280 16.73 18.21 -18.12
C THR A 280 17.59 19.48 -18.13
N VAL A 281 16.99 20.65 -17.90
CA VAL A 281 17.69 21.94 -17.77
C VAL A 281 18.11 22.20 -16.31
N PRO A 282 19.11 23.06 -16.03
CA PRO A 282 19.45 23.44 -14.65
C PRO A 282 18.24 23.94 -13.85
N ALA A 283 18.22 23.68 -12.53
CA ALA A 283 17.06 23.94 -11.66
C ALA A 283 16.58 25.41 -11.70
N GLU A 284 17.47 26.34 -11.98
CA GLU A 284 17.23 27.77 -12.12
C GLU A 284 16.43 28.12 -13.39
N ARG A 285 16.45 27.25 -14.40
CA ARG A 285 15.71 27.37 -15.67
C ARG A 285 14.41 26.57 -15.70
N VAL A 286 14.21 25.63 -14.77
CA VAL A 286 12.97 24.84 -14.70
C VAL A 286 11.72 25.71 -14.55
N PRO A 287 11.68 26.80 -13.74
CA PRO A 287 10.49 27.66 -13.65
C PRO A 287 10.07 28.28 -15.00
N GLU A 288 11.03 28.65 -15.86
CA GLU A 288 10.72 29.15 -17.22
C GLU A 288 10.04 28.05 -18.05
N VAL A 289 10.59 26.83 -18.01
CA VAL A 289 10.05 25.66 -18.72
C VAL A 289 8.68 25.25 -18.20
N VAL A 290 8.42 25.33 -16.89
CA VAL A 290 7.11 24.99 -16.29
C VAL A 290 6.03 25.96 -16.78
N THR A 291 6.34 27.25 -16.91
CA THR A 291 5.41 28.23 -17.52
C THR A 291 5.18 27.92 -19.00
N GLU A 292 6.23 27.65 -19.79
CA GLU A 292 6.08 27.29 -21.20
C GLU A 292 5.23 26.02 -21.40
N CYS A 293 5.43 24.99 -20.59
CA CYS A 293 4.60 23.78 -20.58
C CYS A 293 3.15 24.05 -20.13
N GLY A 294 2.97 24.92 -19.13
CA GLY A 294 1.66 25.24 -18.56
C GLY A 294 0.79 26.11 -19.47
N GLU A 295 1.39 26.98 -20.27
CA GLU A 295 0.71 27.73 -21.34
C GLU A 295 0.36 26.83 -22.53
N HIS A 296 1.23 25.87 -22.88
CA HIS A 296 0.99 24.91 -23.97
C HIS A 296 -0.01 23.80 -23.61
N GLY A 297 -0.52 23.77 -22.37
CA GLY A 297 -1.47 22.76 -21.90
C GLY A 297 -0.87 21.36 -21.71
N VAL A 298 0.43 21.27 -21.42
CA VAL A 298 1.09 20.00 -21.09
C VAL A 298 0.42 19.33 -19.89
N GLN A 299 0.32 18.00 -19.88
CA GLN A 299 -0.42 17.27 -18.85
C GLN A 299 0.46 16.89 -17.64
N GLY A 300 1.78 16.80 -17.83
CA GLY A 300 2.72 16.62 -16.72
C GLY A 300 4.19 16.61 -17.09
N LEU A 301 5.02 16.53 -16.06
CA LEU A 301 6.46 16.78 -16.12
C LEU A 301 7.25 15.61 -15.51
N VAL A 302 8.34 15.21 -16.16
CA VAL A 302 9.39 14.36 -15.57
C VAL A 302 10.63 15.22 -15.36
N VAL A 303 10.85 15.67 -14.12
CA VAL A 303 11.96 16.58 -13.78
C VAL A 303 13.16 15.77 -13.32
N ILE A 304 14.12 15.60 -14.23
CA ILE A 304 15.35 14.85 -13.99
C ILE A 304 16.34 15.64 -13.11
N SER A 305 16.29 16.97 -13.19
CA SER A 305 17.22 17.88 -12.55
C SER A 305 17.21 17.78 -11.01
N ALA A 306 18.39 17.61 -10.43
CA ALA A 306 18.67 17.84 -9.00
C ALA A 306 18.82 19.35 -8.70
N GLY A 307 19.26 19.72 -7.49
CA GLY A 307 19.35 21.12 -7.07
C GLY A 307 18.05 21.61 -6.41
N TYR A 308 17.33 20.69 -5.77
CA TYR A 308 16.08 20.93 -5.05
C TYR A 308 16.31 20.54 -3.58
N ALA A 309 15.36 19.88 -2.91
CA ALA A 309 15.46 19.63 -1.48
C ALA A 309 16.61 18.69 -1.04
N ASP A 310 17.17 17.93 -1.98
CA ASP A 310 18.48 17.27 -1.95
C ASP A 310 19.65 18.23 -1.62
N SER A 311 19.45 19.53 -1.87
CA SER A 311 20.39 20.63 -1.63
C SER A 311 20.02 21.50 -0.42
N GLY A 312 19.13 21.03 0.47
CA GLY A 312 18.87 21.66 1.77
C GLY A 312 17.67 22.63 1.84
N PRO A 313 17.69 23.64 2.74
CA PRO A 313 16.54 24.50 3.02
C PRO A 313 15.98 25.28 1.82
N GLU A 314 16.80 26.07 1.14
CA GLU A 314 16.38 26.85 -0.05
C GLU A 314 15.87 25.94 -1.16
N GLY A 315 16.51 24.78 -1.33
CA GLY A 315 16.12 23.74 -2.26
C GLY A 315 14.73 23.15 -1.98
N ARG A 316 14.31 23.04 -0.71
CA ARG A 316 12.93 22.67 -0.34
C ARG A 316 11.93 23.74 -0.76
N GLU A 317 12.27 25.02 -0.61
CA GLU A 317 11.40 26.13 -1.01
C GLU A 317 11.28 26.24 -2.54
N ARG A 318 12.39 26.04 -3.26
CA ARG A 318 12.44 25.88 -4.71
C ARG A 318 11.55 24.71 -5.18
N GLN A 319 11.57 23.58 -4.45
CA GLN A 319 10.73 22.42 -4.76
C GLN A 319 9.24 22.69 -4.50
N ARG A 320 8.90 23.38 -3.41
CA ARG A 320 7.54 23.84 -3.12
C ARG A 320 7.01 24.78 -4.21
N ALA A 321 7.84 25.71 -4.67
CA ALA A 321 7.50 26.62 -5.76
C ALA A 321 7.22 25.86 -7.07
N LEU A 322 8.09 24.91 -7.45
CA LEU A 322 7.89 24.02 -8.61
C LEU A 322 6.55 23.28 -8.56
N VAL A 323 6.21 22.67 -7.42
CA VAL A 323 4.96 21.91 -7.26
C VAL A 323 3.72 22.81 -7.38
N ARG A 324 3.73 23.98 -6.69
CA ARG A 324 2.63 24.94 -6.79
C ARG A 324 2.47 25.46 -8.22
N GLN A 325 3.56 25.83 -8.89
CA GLN A 325 3.54 26.35 -10.26
C GLN A 325 2.93 25.32 -11.23
N ALA A 326 3.39 24.06 -11.19
CA ALA A 326 2.86 23.02 -12.07
C ALA A 326 1.37 22.71 -11.80
N ARG A 327 0.98 22.56 -10.53
CA ARG A 327 -0.42 22.25 -10.16
C ARG A 327 -1.38 23.40 -10.51
N THR A 328 -0.95 24.66 -10.45
CA THR A 328 -1.75 25.79 -10.94
C THR A 328 -2.14 25.62 -12.41
N HIS A 329 -1.23 25.14 -13.27
CA HIS A 329 -1.51 24.86 -14.68
C HIS A 329 -2.20 23.49 -14.93
N GLY A 330 -2.59 22.76 -13.88
CA GLY A 330 -3.25 21.45 -14.01
C GLY A 330 -2.29 20.25 -14.15
N MET A 331 -0.97 20.47 -14.11
CA MET A 331 0.06 19.45 -14.32
C MET A 331 0.36 18.61 -13.06
N ARG A 332 0.87 17.39 -13.28
CA ARG A 332 1.56 16.56 -12.27
C ARG A 332 3.07 16.53 -12.49
N ILE A 333 3.85 16.22 -11.45
CA ILE A 333 5.32 16.07 -11.52
C ILE A 333 5.78 14.70 -11.01
N ILE A 334 6.64 14.04 -11.79
CA ILE A 334 7.55 12.98 -11.33
C ILE A 334 8.93 13.61 -11.13
N GLY A 335 9.51 13.45 -9.94
CA GLY A 335 10.73 14.16 -9.51
C GLY A 335 10.45 15.24 -8.45
N PRO A 336 11.28 16.31 -8.39
CA PRO A 336 12.54 16.49 -9.13
C PRO A 336 13.60 15.46 -8.72
N ASN A 337 14.81 15.54 -9.30
CA ASN A 337 15.88 14.55 -9.10
C ASN A 337 15.43 13.10 -9.47
N ALA A 338 14.55 12.97 -10.47
CA ALA A 338 14.06 11.67 -10.94
C ALA A 338 15.07 11.01 -11.89
N PHE A 339 15.18 9.68 -11.84
CA PHE A 339 15.90 8.91 -12.87
C PHE A 339 15.07 8.75 -14.17
N GLY A 340 13.76 9.02 -14.10
CA GLY A 340 12.82 8.98 -15.21
C GLY A 340 11.76 7.87 -15.11
N VAL A 341 11.10 7.59 -16.24
CA VAL A 341 10.02 6.59 -16.36
C VAL A 341 10.19 5.69 -17.58
N ILE A 342 9.68 4.46 -17.49
CA ILE A 342 9.63 3.50 -18.59
C ILE A 342 8.23 2.87 -18.65
N ASN A 343 7.69 2.66 -19.85
CA ASN A 343 6.54 1.82 -20.11
C ASN A 343 6.80 0.95 -21.34
N THR A 344 6.84 -0.37 -21.13
CA THR A 344 7.21 -1.34 -22.16
C THR A 344 6.00 -1.90 -22.92
N SER A 345 4.78 -1.48 -22.57
CA SER A 345 3.55 -1.90 -23.24
C SER A 345 3.66 -1.64 -24.75
N ALA A 346 3.21 -2.61 -25.56
CA ALA A 346 3.49 -2.64 -27.00
C ALA A 346 2.97 -1.41 -27.76
N ASP A 347 1.90 -0.78 -27.25
CA ASP A 347 1.26 0.42 -27.80
C ASP A 347 1.99 1.73 -27.43
N VAL A 348 3.01 1.68 -26.56
CA VAL A 348 3.64 2.86 -25.95
C VAL A 348 5.16 2.86 -26.13
N ARG A 349 5.86 1.83 -25.61
CA ARG A 349 7.32 1.66 -25.76
C ARG A 349 8.17 2.88 -25.33
N LEU A 350 7.77 3.54 -24.25
CA LEU A 350 8.45 4.73 -23.73
C LEU A 350 9.64 4.34 -22.84
N ASN A 351 10.84 4.85 -23.12
CA ASN A 351 11.98 4.85 -22.18
C ASN A 351 12.46 6.29 -21.93
N ALA A 352 11.64 7.07 -21.20
CA ALA A 352 11.95 8.43 -20.77
C ALA A 352 12.80 8.41 -19.48
N SER A 353 13.93 7.71 -19.51
CA SER A 353 14.80 7.52 -18.35
C SER A 353 16.28 7.47 -18.74
N LEU A 354 17.15 7.61 -17.73
CA LEU A 354 18.60 7.43 -17.87
C LEU A 354 19.05 5.96 -17.78
N ALA A 355 18.14 4.98 -17.94
CA ALA A 355 18.49 3.57 -17.94
C ALA A 355 19.56 3.26 -19.02
N PRO A 356 20.65 2.53 -18.68
CA PRO A 356 21.71 2.20 -19.64
C PRO A 356 21.26 1.15 -20.67
N GLU A 357 20.25 0.35 -20.33
CA GLU A 357 19.69 -0.73 -21.13
C GLU A 357 18.16 -0.64 -21.05
N THR A 358 17.45 -0.66 -22.18
CA THR A 358 15.99 -0.72 -22.19
C THR A 358 15.55 -2.10 -21.64
N PRO A 359 14.72 -2.17 -20.58
CA PRO A 359 14.23 -3.44 -20.05
C PRO A 359 13.27 -4.10 -21.06
N ARG A 360 13.20 -5.42 -21.05
CA ARG A 360 12.21 -6.15 -21.87
C ARG A 360 10.78 -5.86 -21.39
N PRO A 361 9.75 -6.07 -22.23
CA PRO A 361 8.36 -6.14 -21.78
C PRO A 361 8.12 -7.32 -20.84
N GLY A 362 7.33 -7.11 -19.80
CA GLY A 362 6.90 -8.11 -18.82
C GLY A 362 5.80 -7.56 -17.91
N ARG A 363 5.51 -8.27 -16.81
CA ARG A 363 4.30 -8.02 -15.99
C ARG A 363 4.57 -7.49 -14.59
N ILE A 364 5.78 -6.95 -14.37
CA ILE A 364 6.25 -6.40 -13.08
C ILE A 364 6.25 -4.87 -13.12
N GLY A 365 5.45 -4.24 -12.26
CA GLY A 365 5.52 -2.80 -12.00
C GLY A 365 6.62 -2.51 -10.98
N LEU A 366 7.50 -1.54 -11.26
CA LEU A 366 8.66 -1.22 -10.44
C LEU A 366 8.70 0.26 -10.02
N PHE A 367 8.74 0.54 -8.71
CA PHE A 367 8.81 1.89 -8.15
C PHE A 367 10.05 2.06 -7.28
N ALA A 368 10.80 3.14 -7.47
CA ALA A 368 11.97 3.46 -6.65
C ALA A 368 12.06 4.95 -6.31
N GLN A 369 12.27 5.28 -5.04
CA GLN A 369 12.53 6.67 -4.63
C GLN A 369 13.96 7.11 -5.04
N SER A 370 14.98 6.29 -4.75
CA SER A 370 16.36 6.51 -5.21
C SER A 370 16.60 6.02 -6.64
N GLY A 371 17.18 6.88 -7.49
CA GLY A 371 17.58 6.55 -8.86
C GLY A 371 18.67 5.48 -8.93
N ALA A 372 19.66 5.50 -8.01
CA ALA A 372 20.73 4.51 -7.96
C ALA A 372 20.19 3.09 -7.62
N ILE A 373 19.17 3.02 -6.76
CA ILE A 373 18.48 1.76 -6.47
C ILE A 373 17.59 1.34 -7.65
N GLY A 374 16.98 2.29 -8.36
CA GLY A 374 16.28 2.06 -9.62
C GLY A 374 17.17 1.41 -10.68
N ILE A 375 18.40 1.92 -10.89
CA ILE A 375 19.42 1.29 -11.76
C ILE A 375 19.70 -0.14 -11.28
N ALA A 376 20.02 -0.31 -9.99
CA ALA A 376 20.38 -1.61 -9.44
C ALA A 376 19.27 -2.67 -9.60
N LEU A 377 17.99 -2.25 -9.53
CA LEU A 377 16.82 -3.09 -9.77
C LEU A 377 16.64 -3.42 -11.26
N LEU A 378 16.67 -2.40 -12.14
CA LEU A 378 16.56 -2.59 -13.59
C LEU A 378 17.68 -3.49 -14.13
N SER A 379 18.94 -3.27 -13.74
CA SER A 379 20.07 -4.13 -14.11
C SER A 379 20.01 -5.53 -13.47
N ARG A 380 19.25 -5.75 -12.40
CA ARG A 380 19.00 -7.11 -11.86
C ARG A 380 17.90 -7.85 -12.63
N LEU A 381 16.92 -7.15 -13.19
CA LEU A 381 15.88 -7.73 -14.04
C LEU A 381 16.35 -7.92 -15.50
N HIS A 382 17.25 -7.06 -15.99
CA HIS A 382 17.82 -7.12 -17.34
C HIS A 382 18.96 -8.15 -17.46
N ARG A 383 19.92 -8.17 -16.51
CA ARG A 383 21.16 -8.94 -16.70
C ARG A 383 20.93 -10.45 -16.78
N ARG A 384 21.66 -11.04 -17.72
CA ARG A 384 22.02 -12.45 -17.74
C ARG A 384 22.98 -12.72 -16.57
N GLY A 385 22.45 -13.25 -15.47
CA GLY A 385 23.24 -13.61 -14.29
C GLY A 385 23.49 -12.48 -13.30
N GLY A 386 23.88 -12.85 -12.08
CA GLY A 386 24.11 -11.92 -10.95
C GLY A 386 23.14 -12.04 -9.78
N GLY A 387 22.31 -13.09 -9.72
CA GLY A 387 21.61 -13.45 -8.49
C GLY A 387 20.34 -14.28 -8.64
N VAL A 388 19.53 -14.05 -9.67
CA VAL A 388 18.49 -14.97 -10.14
C VAL A 388 18.58 -14.91 -11.65
N THR A 389 18.64 -16.07 -12.29
CA THR A 389 19.11 -16.19 -13.67
C THR A 389 17.90 -16.31 -14.57
N GLY A 390 17.48 -15.17 -15.11
CA GLY A 390 16.32 -15.13 -16.00
C GLY A 390 15.90 -13.72 -16.36
N VAL A 391 16.13 -13.33 -17.61
CA VAL A 391 15.72 -12.01 -18.11
C VAL A 391 14.22 -11.84 -17.91
N THR A 392 13.82 -10.81 -17.16
CA THR A 392 12.42 -10.56 -16.84
C THR A 392 12.10 -9.11 -17.14
N GLY A 393 11.01 -8.89 -17.87
CA GLY A 393 10.58 -7.55 -18.19
C GLY A 393 9.81 -6.87 -17.06
N VAL A 394 9.92 -5.55 -17.03
CA VAL A 394 8.95 -4.71 -16.32
C VAL A 394 7.73 -4.47 -17.22
N SER A 395 6.60 -4.08 -16.65
CA SER A 395 5.50 -3.44 -17.38
C SER A 395 5.72 -1.93 -17.45
N THR A 396 6.05 -1.37 -16.28
CA THR A 396 6.29 0.05 -16.02
C THR A 396 7.36 0.21 -14.96
N PHE A 397 8.20 1.24 -15.11
CA PHE A 397 9.15 1.67 -14.09
C PHE A 397 8.97 3.17 -13.80
N VAL A 398 8.98 3.53 -12.52
CA VAL A 398 8.86 4.92 -12.05
C VAL A 398 9.93 5.21 -11.01
N SER A 399 10.84 6.14 -11.33
CA SER A 399 11.71 6.75 -10.32
C SER A 399 11.13 8.09 -9.87
N SER A 400 10.69 8.19 -8.62
CA SER A 400 10.06 9.42 -8.12
C SER A 400 11.04 10.53 -7.74
N GLY A 401 12.34 10.22 -7.60
CA GLY A 401 13.33 11.12 -7.03
C GLY A 401 12.88 11.64 -5.66
N ASN A 402 12.98 12.97 -5.48
CA ASN A 402 12.54 13.69 -4.28
C ASN A 402 11.01 13.57 -4.01
N ARG A 403 10.22 12.95 -4.91
CA ARG A 403 8.81 12.59 -4.70
C ARG A 403 7.95 13.80 -4.30
N ALA A 404 8.11 14.91 -5.02
CA ALA A 404 7.51 16.19 -4.67
C ALA A 404 6.03 16.30 -5.05
N ASP A 405 5.50 15.42 -5.90
CA ASP A 405 4.08 15.38 -6.24
C ASP A 405 3.58 13.95 -6.40
N VAL A 406 3.93 13.27 -7.51
CA VAL A 406 3.55 11.87 -7.72
C VAL A 406 4.31 10.96 -6.75
N SER A 407 3.58 10.10 -6.04
CA SER A 407 4.08 9.23 -4.99
C SER A 407 3.82 7.74 -5.28
N GLY A 408 4.35 6.87 -4.42
CA GLY A 408 4.05 5.44 -4.48
C GLY A 408 2.56 5.13 -4.28
N ASN A 409 1.81 6.00 -3.59
CA ASN A 409 0.36 5.85 -3.46
C ASN A 409 -0.34 6.04 -4.82
N ASP A 410 -0.01 7.10 -5.56
CA ASP A 410 -0.57 7.36 -6.90
C ASP A 410 -0.27 6.18 -7.86
N VAL A 411 0.95 5.64 -7.79
CA VAL A 411 1.40 4.53 -8.66
C VAL A 411 0.70 3.20 -8.28
N LEU A 412 0.45 2.94 -6.99
CA LEU A 412 -0.39 1.80 -6.57
C LEU A 412 -1.83 1.91 -7.08
N GLN A 413 -2.41 3.11 -7.11
CA GLN A 413 -3.77 3.35 -7.62
C GLN A 413 -3.86 3.04 -9.13
N TYR A 414 -2.80 3.33 -9.88
CA TYR A 414 -2.65 2.95 -11.30
C TYR A 414 -2.50 1.43 -11.46
N TRP A 415 -1.55 0.80 -10.76
CA TRP A 415 -1.31 -0.63 -10.88
C TRP A 415 -2.47 -1.52 -10.43
N TYR A 416 -3.37 -1.03 -9.58
CA TYR A 416 -4.58 -1.76 -9.19
C TYR A 416 -5.40 -2.16 -10.44
N ASP A 417 -5.72 -1.22 -11.33
CA ASP A 417 -6.54 -1.46 -12.54
C ASP A 417 -5.71 -1.86 -13.78
N ASP A 418 -4.39 -1.64 -13.81
CA ASP A 418 -3.54 -1.87 -15.00
C ASP A 418 -3.42 -3.36 -15.38
N PRO A 419 -3.98 -3.83 -16.53
CA PRO A 419 -3.96 -5.24 -16.91
C PRO A 419 -2.58 -5.76 -17.32
N GLU A 420 -1.61 -4.87 -17.56
CA GLU A 420 -0.24 -5.23 -17.92
C GLU A 420 0.66 -5.46 -16.68
N THR A 421 0.18 -5.13 -15.48
CA THR A 421 0.93 -5.29 -14.22
C THR A 421 0.26 -6.32 -13.32
N ASP A 422 0.94 -7.44 -13.05
CA ASP A 422 0.50 -8.47 -12.10
C ASP A 422 1.12 -8.27 -10.70
N VAL A 423 2.40 -7.89 -10.64
CA VAL A 423 3.17 -7.76 -9.40
C VAL A 423 3.74 -6.36 -9.26
N ALA A 424 3.60 -5.77 -8.08
CA ALA A 424 4.12 -4.46 -7.73
C ALA A 424 5.36 -4.60 -6.82
N LEU A 425 6.51 -4.10 -7.27
CA LEU A 425 7.76 -4.04 -6.50
C LEU A 425 8.07 -2.59 -6.14
N MET A 426 8.25 -2.29 -4.85
CA MET A 426 8.54 -0.93 -4.39
C MET A 426 9.77 -0.85 -3.49
N TYR A 427 10.68 0.08 -3.81
CA TYR A 427 11.70 0.57 -2.89
C TYR A 427 11.26 1.93 -2.33
N LEU A 428 10.99 1.97 -1.02
CA LEU A 428 10.42 3.12 -0.30
C LEU A 428 11.34 3.55 0.85
N GLU A 429 11.95 4.72 0.76
CA GLU A 429 12.66 5.34 1.88
C GLU A 429 11.67 5.99 2.86
N SER A 430 10.53 6.47 2.34
CA SER A 430 9.39 6.95 3.12
C SER A 430 8.05 6.53 2.52
N ILE A 431 7.08 6.25 3.39
CA ILE A 431 5.69 5.91 3.03
C ILE A 431 4.83 7.19 2.85
N GLY A 432 5.26 8.32 3.42
CA GLY A 432 4.60 9.63 3.29
C GLY A 432 3.33 9.76 4.15
N ASN A 433 2.27 9.07 3.74
CA ASN A 433 1.01 8.92 4.49
C ASN A 433 0.75 7.42 4.74
N PRO A 434 1.15 6.89 5.92
CA PRO A 434 0.98 5.47 6.25
C PRO A 434 -0.48 5.00 6.21
N ARG A 435 -1.47 5.74 6.74
CA ARG A 435 -2.89 5.36 6.65
C ARG A 435 -3.35 5.12 5.21
N LYS A 436 -3.09 6.09 4.32
CA LYS A 436 -3.44 5.95 2.89
C LYS A 436 -2.68 4.77 2.26
N PHE A 437 -1.37 4.65 2.49
CA PHE A 437 -0.60 3.53 1.96
C PHE A 437 -1.15 2.18 2.41
N THR A 438 -1.46 2.00 3.71
CA THR A 438 -1.99 0.73 4.26
C THR A 438 -3.37 0.40 3.68
N ARG A 439 -4.26 1.39 3.50
CA ARG A 439 -5.55 1.22 2.81
C ARG A 439 -5.38 0.77 1.36
N LEU A 440 -4.47 1.43 0.61
CA LEU A 440 -4.20 1.11 -0.78
C LEU A 440 -3.49 -0.24 -0.94
N ALA A 441 -2.54 -0.54 -0.06
CA ALA A 441 -1.84 -1.81 0.00
C ALA A 441 -2.81 -2.98 0.23
N ARG A 442 -3.70 -2.91 1.23
CA ARG A 442 -4.69 -3.96 1.49
C ARG A 442 -5.59 -4.22 0.26
N ARG A 443 -6.03 -3.15 -0.41
CA ARG A 443 -6.83 -3.24 -1.64
C ARG A 443 -6.05 -3.85 -2.80
N THR A 444 -4.78 -3.46 -3.00
CA THR A 444 -3.95 -3.99 -4.10
C THR A 444 -3.51 -5.42 -3.84
N ALA A 445 -3.01 -5.74 -2.64
CA ALA A 445 -2.58 -7.07 -2.23
C ALA A 445 -3.69 -8.13 -2.29
N ALA A 446 -4.96 -7.75 -2.17
CA ALA A 446 -6.07 -8.68 -2.38
C ALA A 446 -6.11 -9.27 -3.82
N VAL A 447 -5.65 -8.50 -4.82
CA VAL A 447 -5.69 -8.88 -6.25
C VAL A 447 -4.31 -9.12 -6.88
N LYS A 448 -3.27 -8.44 -6.41
CA LYS A 448 -1.94 -8.34 -7.05
C LYS A 448 -0.82 -8.30 -5.99
N PRO A 449 0.19 -9.19 -6.04
CA PRO A 449 1.24 -9.23 -5.03
C PRO A 449 2.01 -7.90 -4.93
N LEU A 450 2.13 -7.38 -3.71
CA LEU A 450 2.84 -6.14 -3.40
C LEU A 450 4.06 -6.44 -2.53
N VAL A 451 5.25 -6.38 -3.12
CA VAL A 451 6.54 -6.62 -2.44
C VAL A 451 7.24 -5.29 -2.18
N VAL A 452 7.71 -5.08 -0.95
CA VAL A 452 8.24 -3.77 -0.51
C VAL A 452 9.55 -3.91 0.27
N VAL A 453 10.59 -3.22 -0.20
CA VAL A 453 11.77 -2.88 0.61
C VAL A 453 11.58 -1.50 1.19
N GLN A 454 11.55 -1.41 2.52
CA GLN A 454 11.68 -0.13 3.20
C GLN A 454 13.17 0.21 3.40
N GLY A 455 13.60 1.40 2.97
CA GLY A 455 14.92 1.98 3.23
C GLY A 455 14.99 2.65 4.60
N ALA A 456 16.15 3.25 4.93
CA ALA A 456 16.37 4.15 6.09
C ALA A 456 15.94 3.66 7.50
N ARG A 457 15.67 2.36 7.67
CA ARG A 457 14.98 1.71 8.82
C ARG A 457 15.41 2.12 10.22
N HIS A 458 16.70 2.43 10.40
CA HIS A 458 17.31 2.74 11.69
C HIS A 458 17.85 4.18 11.77
N GLY A 459 17.64 5.00 10.74
CA GLY A 459 18.30 6.30 10.61
C GLY A 459 17.67 7.43 11.41
N GLY A 460 16.37 7.35 11.74
CA GLY A 460 15.59 8.41 12.41
C GLY A 460 15.36 9.68 11.56
N VAL A 461 16.28 10.00 10.65
CA VAL A 461 16.20 11.09 9.67
C VAL A 461 15.15 10.76 8.60
N ALA A 462 14.15 11.65 8.44
CA ALA A 462 13.23 11.57 7.30
C ALA A 462 14.00 11.82 5.98
N PRO A 463 13.76 11.05 4.90
CA PRO A 463 14.54 11.20 3.68
C PRO A 463 14.35 12.58 3.04
N GLN A 464 15.41 13.07 2.40
CA GLN A 464 15.52 14.46 1.97
C GLN A 464 14.46 14.80 0.91
N GLY A 465 13.82 15.96 1.08
CA GLY A 465 12.84 16.47 0.12
C GLY A 465 11.42 15.96 0.23
N HIS A 466 11.10 15.21 1.28
CA HIS A 466 9.74 14.74 1.50
C HIS A 466 9.01 15.51 2.62
N ALA A 467 7.76 15.88 2.37
CA ALA A 467 6.79 15.94 3.44
C ALA A 467 6.47 14.50 3.86
N VAL A 468 6.84 14.11 5.09
CA VAL A 468 6.52 12.82 5.71
C VAL A 468 5.84 13.11 7.03
N ARG A 469 4.68 12.48 7.27
CA ARG A 469 4.13 12.45 8.63
C ARG A 469 4.99 11.50 9.47
N ALA A 470 5.80 12.05 10.36
CA ALA A 470 6.57 11.26 11.32
C ALA A 470 5.60 10.51 12.25
N THR A 471 5.47 9.21 12.04
CA THR A 471 4.74 8.33 12.94
C THR A 471 5.51 8.18 14.25
N ARG A 472 4.79 8.08 15.37
CA ARG A 472 5.34 7.83 16.70
C ARG A 472 5.33 6.34 17.04
N LEU A 473 4.81 5.48 16.15
CA LEU A 473 4.81 4.04 16.31
C LEU A 473 6.22 3.44 16.14
N PRO A 474 6.58 2.40 16.93
CA PRO A 474 7.79 1.63 16.68
C PRO A 474 7.85 1.06 15.26
N HIS A 475 9.05 0.96 14.68
CA HIS A 475 9.28 0.37 13.36
C HIS A 475 8.77 -1.09 13.25
N ALA A 476 8.82 -1.85 14.36
CA ALA A 476 8.21 -3.19 14.44
C ALA A 476 6.68 -3.14 14.25
N THR A 477 6.00 -2.20 14.91
CA THR A 477 4.56 -1.96 14.75
C THR A 477 4.22 -1.60 13.31
N VAL A 478 4.88 -0.61 12.72
CA VAL A 478 4.68 -0.23 11.30
C VAL A 478 4.89 -1.41 10.37
N SER A 479 5.91 -2.24 10.62
CA SER A 479 6.20 -3.46 9.84
C SER A 479 5.10 -4.53 9.96
N ALA A 480 4.45 -4.64 11.12
CA ALA A 480 3.30 -5.52 11.32
C ALA A 480 2.04 -4.99 10.61
N LEU A 481 1.75 -3.68 10.69
CA LEU A 481 0.60 -3.07 10.01
C LEU A 481 0.69 -3.25 8.48
N LEU A 482 1.90 -3.14 7.90
CA LEU A 482 2.13 -3.40 6.48
C LEU A 482 1.83 -4.88 6.12
N ARG A 483 2.28 -5.83 6.94
CA ARG A 483 1.99 -7.27 6.73
C ARG A 483 0.50 -7.59 6.87
N GLN A 484 -0.22 -6.95 7.81
CA GLN A 484 -1.68 -7.07 7.95
C GLN A 484 -2.41 -6.54 6.70
N ALA A 485 -1.83 -5.57 5.99
CA ALA A 485 -2.31 -5.08 4.69
C ALA A 485 -1.77 -5.89 3.49
N GLY A 486 -1.28 -7.11 3.69
CA GLY A 486 -0.85 -8.02 2.62
C GLY A 486 0.47 -7.65 1.95
N VAL A 487 1.22 -6.68 2.51
CA VAL A 487 2.52 -6.29 1.97
C VAL A 487 3.56 -7.36 2.29
N ILE A 488 4.15 -7.91 1.23
CA ILE A 488 5.31 -8.81 1.31
C ILE A 488 6.54 -7.93 1.59
N ARG A 489 6.70 -7.57 2.87
CA ARG A 489 7.80 -6.72 3.34
C ARG A 489 9.07 -7.54 3.48
N VAL A 490 10.02 -7.29 2.58
CA VAL A 490 11.30 -7.97 2.47
C VAL A 490 12.46 -7.09 2.97
N ASP A 491 13.62 -7.70 3.22
CA ASP A 491 14.72 -7.01 3.89
C ASP A 491 15.80 -6.46 2.95
N THR A 492 16.05 -7.11 1.80
CA THR A 492 17.01 -6.62 0.80
C THR A 492 16.42 -6.42 -0.60
N ILE A 493 17.14 -5.67 -1.43
CA ILE A 493 16.92 -5.51 -2.88
C ILE A 493 17.03 -6.85 -3.63
N THR A 494 17.71 -7.84 -3.03
CA THR A 494 17.77 -9.21 -3.52
C THR A 494 16.43 -9.90 -3.33
N ASP A 495 15.95 -9.98 -2.09
CA ASP A 495 14.67 -10.61 -1.74
C ASP A 495 13.48 -9.98 -2.51
N LEU A 496 13.53 -8.67 -2.79
CA LEU A 496 12.52 -7.95 -3.59
C LEU A 496 12.38 -8.50 -5.01
N VAL A 497 13.51 -8.72 -5.68
CA VAL A 497 13.53 -9.29 -7.03
C VAL A 497 13.20 -10.77 -6.95
N ASP A 498 13.84 -11.51 -6.04
CA ASP A 498 13.70 -12.96 -5.90
C ASP A 498 12.25 -13.41 -5.63
N ALA A 499 11.53 -12.72 -4.74
CA ALA A 499 10.11 -12.95 -4.50
C ALA A 499 9.23 -12.44 -5.65
N GLY A 500 9.53 -11.25 -6.19
CA GLY A 500 8.81 -10.68 -7.34
C GLY A 500 8.83 -11.56 -8.58
N LEU A 501 9.96 -12.21 -8.85
CA LEU A 501 10.15 -13.14 -9.96
C LEU A 501 9.36 -14.43 -9.78
N LEU A 502 9.21 -14.95 -8.56
CA LEU A 502 8.33 -16.09 -8.29
C LEU A 502 6.87 -15.71 -8.53
N LEU A 503 6.43 -14.63 -7.87
CA LEU A 503 5.04 -14.17 -7.85
C LEU A 503 4.51 -13.75 -9.24
N ALA A 504 5.39 -13.28 -10.13
CA ALA A 504 5.04 -12.88 -11.49
C ALA A 504 5.09 -14.04 -12.51
N ARG A 505 5.47 -15.25 -12.10
CA ARG A 505 5.72 -16.39 -13.00
C ARG A 505 4.99 -17.68 -12.61
N GLN A 506 4.74 -17.90 -11.32
CA GLN A 506 4.22 -19.16 -10.76
C GLN A 506 2.89 -18.94 -10.01
N PRO A 507 2.03 -19.98 -9.88
CA PRO A 507 0.83 -19.91 -9.04
C PRO A 507 1.18 -19.72 -7.56
N LEU A 508 0.25 -19.19 -6.78
CA LEU A 508 0.41 -19.13 -5.32
C LEU A 508 0.25 -20.55 -4.74
N PRO A 509 1.16 -21.01 -3.86
CA PRO A 509 1.06 -22.32 -3.25
C PRO A 509 -0.17 -22.42 -2.33
N PRO A 510 -0.93 -23.53 -2.36
CA PRO A 510 -2.06 -23.75 -1.47
C PRO A 510 -1.66 -23.88 0.00
N GLY A 511 -0.42 -24.26 0.31
CA GLY A 511 0.07 -24.44 1.68
C GLY A 511 1.60 -24.47 1.79
N PRO A 512 2.15 -24.84 2.96
CA PRO A 512 3.59 -24.80 3.24
C PRO A 512 4.34 -26.10 2.89
N ARG A 513 3.71 -27.11 2.29
CA ARG A 513 4.30 -28.45 2.07
C ARG A 513 5.15 -28.46 0.81
N VAL A 514 6.42 -28.87 0.89
CA VAL A 514 7.38 -28.75 -0.23
C VAL A 514 7.97 -30.10 -0.59
N ALA A 515 7.80 -30.53 -1.84
CA ALA A 515 8.58 -31.63 -2.40
C ALA A 515 9.94 -31.09 -2.87
N ILE A 516 11.03 -31.81 -2.54
CA ILE A 516 12.39 -31.49 -2.98
C ILE A 516 12.90 -32.67 -3.81
N LEU A 517 13.40 -32.42 -5.02
CA LEU A 517 13.94 -33.47 -5.91
C LEU A 517 15.13 -32.94 -6.72
N GLY A 518 16.11 -33.78 -7.05
CA GLY A 518 17.20 -33.36 -7.94
C GLY A 518 18.42 -34.25 -7.93
N ASN A 519 19.48 -33.87 -8.66
CA ASN A 519 20.68 -34.69 -8.89
C ASN A 519 21.81 -34.48 -7.87
N SER A 520 21.48 -34.04 -6.65
CA SER A 520 22.44 -33.75 -5.58
C SER A 520 21.81 -33.82 -4.19
N GLU A 521 22.15 -34.88 -3.45
CA GLU A 521 21.79 -35.06 -2.03
C GLU A 521 22.13 -33.82 -1.19
N SER A 522 23.37 -33.32 -1.25
CA SER A 522 23.82 -32.20 -0.41
C SER A 522 23.04 -30.90 -0.68
N LEU A 523 22.69 -30.63 -1.93
CA LEU A 523 21.88 -29.45 -2.28
C LEU A 523 20.40 -29.66 -1.90
N GLY A 524 19.91 -30.90 -1.95
CA GLY A 524 18.61 -31.29 -1.40
C GLY A 524 18.51 -31.08 0.11
N LEU A 525 19.53 -31.49 0.87
CA LEU A 525 19.61 -31.28 2.32
C LEU A 525 19.68 -29.79 2.70
N LEU A 526 20.52 -28.99 2.01
CA LEU A 526 20.54 -27.54 2.21
C LEU A 526 19.19 -26.88 1.92
N THR A 527 18.45 -27.38 0.93
CA THR A 527 17.08 -26.93 0.62
C THR A 527 16.10 -27.33 1.71
N TYR A 528 16.24 -28.53 2.28
CA TYR A 528 15.40 -29.04 3.37
C TYR A 528 15.59 -28.22 4.66
N ASP A 529 16.84 -27.96 5.07
CA ASP A 529 17.16 -27.15 6.26
C ASP A 529 16.74 -25.68 6.10
N ALA A 530 16.90 -25.12 4.89
CA ALA A 530 16.36 -23.80 4.56
C ALA A 530 14.83 -23.78 4.68
N CYS A 531 14.13 -24.81 4.16
CA CYS A 531 12.68 -24.92 4.25
C CYS A 531 12.20 -24.94 5.71
N LEU A 532 12.84 -25.72 6.59
CA LEU A 532 12.53 -25.71 8.02
C LEU A 532 12.80 -24.34 8.66
N SER A 533 13.90 -23.68 8.30
CA SER A 533 14.31 -22.38 8.84
C SER A 533 13.35 -21.23 8.49
N GLU A 534 12.76 -21.25 7.29
CA GLU A 534 11.74 -20.28 6.84
C GLU A 534 10.30 -20.75 7.17
N GLY A 535 10.12 -21.80 7.97
CA GLY A 535 8.82 -22.26 8.49
C GLY A 535 7.96 -23.10 7.53
N LEU A 536 8.55 -23.59 6.43
CA LEU A 536 7.91 -24.52 5.50
C LEU A 536 7.98 -25.97 6.02
N ARG A 537 7.26 -26.87 5.35
CA ARG A 537 7.17 -28.30 5.69
C ARG A 537 7.72 -29.13 4.54
N PRO A 538 9.05 -29.31 4.45
CA PRO A 538 9.64 -30.10 3.38
C PRO A 538 9.40 -31.60 3.60
N HIS A 539 9.17 -32.32 2.50
CA HIS A 539 9.30 -33.78 2.45
C HIS A 539 10.78 -34.16 2.38
N PRO A 540 11.17 -35.41 2.75
CA PRO A 540 12.52 -35.92 2.53
C PRO A 540 12.96 -35.74 1.06
N PRO A 541 14.16 -35.20 0.77
CA PRO A 541 14.60 -34.97 -0.59
C PRO A 541 14.71 -36.26 -1.42
N LEU A 542 14.17 -36.23 -2.64
CA LEU A 542 14.35 -37.28 -3.64
C LEU A 542 15.64 -37.01 -4.44
N ASP A 543 16.74 -37.64 -4.03
CA ASP A 543 17.94 -37.68 -4.87
C ASP A 543 17.71 -38.59 -6.08
N LEU A 544 17.99 -38.04 -7.27
CA LEU A 544 17.98 -38.72 -8.56
C LEU A 544 19.38 -39.23 -8.95
N THR A 545 20.38 -38.97 -8.09
CA THR A 545 21.82 -39.17 -8.30
C THR A 545 22.41 -38.22 -9.35
N THR A 546 23.73 -38.05 -9.33
CA THR A 546 24.48 -37.18 -10.25
C THR A 546 24.43 -37.62 -11.72
N ALA A 547 23.88 -38.80 -12.02
CA ALA A 547 23.72 -39.35 -13.36
C ALA A 547 22.31 -39.13 -13.96
N ALA A 548 21.41 -38.43 -13.26
CA ALA A 548 20.02 -38.21 -13.68
C ALA A 548 19.93 -37.49 -15.04
N SER A 549 19.15 -38.08 -15.96
CA SER A 549 18.86 -37.49 -17.27
C SER A 549 17.72 -36.46 -17.19
N ALA A 550 17.54 -35.69 -18.26
CA ALA A 550 16.40 -34.77 -18.38
C ALA A 550 15.04 -35.49 -18.25
N ASP A 551 14.93 -36.75 -18.70
CA ASP A 551 13.70 -37.54 -18.60
C ASP A 551 13.45 -38.04 -17.16
N ASP A 552 14.50 -38.32 -16.38
CA ASP A 552 14.37 -38.63 -14.95
C ASP A 552 13.83 -37.43 -14.17
N PHE A 553 14.35 -36.23 -14.46
CA PHE A 553 13.82 -34.98 -13.92
C PHE A 553 12.36 -34.73 -14.35
N HIS A 554 11.99 -35.03 -15.60
CA HIS A 554 10.61 -34.93 -16.07
C HIS A 554 9.66 -35.89 -15.32
N ALA A 555 10.05 -37.15 -15.17
CA ALA A 555 9.25 -38.16 -14.49
C ALA A 555 9.13 -37.90 -12.98
N ALA A 556 10.21 -37.44 -12.34
CA ALA A 556 10.21 -37.04 -10.93
C ALA A 556 9.33 -35.81 -10.68
N LEU A 557 9.46 -34.75 -11.49
CA LEU A 557 8.66 -33.54 -11.35
C LEU A 557 7.18 -33.79 -11.64
N SER A 558 6.84 -34.54 -12.70
CA SER A 558 5.45 -34.89 -13.00
C SER A 558 4.78 -35.67 -11.85
N ARG A 559 5.51 -36.61 -11.24
CA ARG A 559 5.04 -37.36 -10.06
C ARG A 559 4.86 -36.48 -8.82
N ALA A 560 5.80 -35.56 -8.54
CA ALA A 560 5.68 -34.62 -7.43
C ALA A 560 4.50 -33.65 -7.62
N LEU A 561 4.28 -33.14 -8.83
CA LEU A 561 3.15 -32.25 -9.12
C LEU A 561 1.80 -32.96 -8.98
N ALA A 562 1.72 -34.26 -9.32
CA ALA A 562 0.52 -35.08 -9.11
C ALA A 562 0.27 -35.47 -7.63
N ASP A 563 1.23 -35.25 -6.73
CA ASP A 563 1.14 -35.64 -5.32
C ASP A 563 0.50 -34.54 -4.46
N ASP A 564 -0.73 -34.78 -4.00
CA ASP A 564 -1.49 -33.85 -3.15
C ASP A 564 -1.01 -33.79 -1.69
N THR A 565 0.03 -34.54 -1.33
CA THR A 565 0.76 -34.34 -0.07
C THR A 565 1.69 -33.12 -0.12
N CYS A 566 2.01 -32.56 -1.29
CA CYS A 566 2.81 -31.34 -1.45
C CYS A 566 2.03 -30.17 -2.08
N ASP A 567 2.43 -28.95 -1.73
CA ASP A 567 1.85 -27.69 -2.20
C ASP A 567 2.77 -26.97 -3.22
N ALA A 568 4.06 -27.28 -3.22
CA ALA A 568 5.09 -26.69 -4.08
C ALA A 568 6.23 -27.69 -4.35
N VAL A 569 6.98 -27.49 -5.44
CA VAL A 569 8.14 -28.32 -5.79
C VAL A 569 9.40 -27.47 -5.99
N VAL A 570 10.49 -27.84 -5.31
CA VAL A 570 11.83 -27.27 -5.52
C VAL A 570 12.73 -28.33 -6.15
N VAL A 571 13.27 -27.99 -7.32
CA VAL A 571 14.15 -28.85 -8.11
C VAL A 571 15.60 -28.43 -7.91
N THR A 572 16.47 -29.31 -7.43
CA THR A 572 17.91 -29.05 -7.26
C THR A 572 18.72 -29.56 -8.46
N ALA A 573 19.63 -28.74 -8.98
CA ALA A 573 20.38 -29.04 -10.21
C ALA A 573 21.86 -28.64 -10.12
N ILE A 574 22.76 -29.61 -10.25
CA ILE A 574 24.21 -29.42 -10.43
C ILE A 574 24.65 -29.91 -11.83
N PRO A 575 25.80 -29.45 -12.37
CA PRO A 575 26.24 -29.83 -13.71
C PRO A 575 26.58 -31.33 -13.84
N THR A 576 26.13 -31.98 -14.90
CA THR A 576 26.54 -33.33 -15.29
C THR A 576 28.03 -33.34 -15.68
N VAL A 577 28.80 -34.30 -15.20
CA VAL A 577 30.24 -34.37 -15.50
C VAL A 577 30.47 -34.85 -16.94
N GLY A 578 30.74 -33.90 -17.84
CA GLY A 578 31.12 -34.16 -19.24
C GLY A 578 30.16 -33.60 -20.29
N GLU A 579 29.00 -33.08 -19.89
CA GLU A 579 28.03 -32.48 -20.82
C GLU A 579 28.19 -30.96 -20.91
N GLY A 580 27.95 -30.41 -22.10
CA GLY A 580 27.94 -28.96 -22.36
C GLY A 580 26.53 -28.35 -22.30
N SER A 581 26.40 -27.09 -22.71
CA SER A 581 25.16 -26.30 -22.69
C SER A 581 23.96 -26.85 -23.48
N ALA A 582 24.12 -27.98 -24.19
CA ALA A 582 23.02 -28.74 -24.75
C ALA A 582 22.18 -29.44 -23.66
N GLY A 583 22.82 -29.97 -22.60
CA GLY A 583 22.12 -30.62 -21.48
C GLY A 583 21.20 -29.65 -20.73
N ASP A 584 21.70 -28.44 -20.46
CA ASP A 584 20.95 -27.32 -19.89
C ASP A 584 19.65 -27.03 -20.64
N ALA A 585 19.69 -27.05 -21.97
CA ALA A 585 18.52 -26.78 -22.82
C ALA A 585 17.49 -27.94 -22.79
N ALA A 586 17.98 -29.19 -22.76
CA ALA A 586 17.15 -30.39 -22.66
C ALA A 586 16.45 -30.46 -21.28
N LEU A 587 17.21 -30.29 -20.19
CA LEU A 587 16.69 -30.23 -18.82
C LEU A 587 15.66 -29.09 -18.66
N ALA A 588 15.94 -27.90 -19.21
CA ALA A 588 14.98 -26.81 -19.22
C ALA A 588 13.68 -27.14 -19.97
N ALA A 589 13.73 -27.91 -21.05
CA ALA A 589 12.55 -28.35 -21.80
C ALA A 589 11.75 -29.41 -21.02
N ALA A 590 12.43 -30.40 -20.45
CA ALA A 590 11.85 -31.46 -19.63
C ALA A 590 11.07 -30.91 -18.42
N LEU A 591 11.70 -30.00 -17.66
CA LEU A 591 11.08 -29.35 -16.49
C LEU A 591 9.85 -28.51 -16.86
N ARG A 592 9.92 -27.74 -17.97
CA ARG A 592 8.76 -27.00 -18.48
C ARG A 592 7.62 -27.91 -18.93
N SER A 593 7.93 -29.04 -19.57
CA SER A 593 6.92 -29.98 -20.05
C SER A 593 6.13 -30.59 -18.89
N ALA A 594 6.82 -31.00 -17.82
CA ALA A 594 6.18 -31.49 -16.59
C ALA A 594 5.34 -30.39 -15.90
N ALA A 595 5.90 -29.18 -15.73
CA ALA A 595 5.19 -28.06 -15.11
C ALA A 595 3.96 -27.58 -15.91
N ALA A 596 3.97 -27.74 -17.24
CA ALA A 596 2.83 -27.42 -18.09
C ALA A 596 1.67 -28.43 -17.99
N ALA A 597 1.95 -29.68 -17.62
CA ALA A 597 0.92 -30.71 -17.45
C ALA A 597 0.07 -30.49 -16.18
N VAL A 598 0.64 -29.94 -15.11
CA VAL A 598 -0.05 -29.66 -13.83
C VAL A 598 0.28 -28.24 -13.35
N PRO A 599 -0.31 -27.20 -13.97
CA PRO A 599 0.09 -25.80 -13.76
C PRO A 599 -0.40 -25.17 -12.43
N ALA A 600 -0.84 -25.98 -11.47
CA ALA A 600 -1.51 -25.55 -10.24
C ALA A 600 -0.54 -25.34 -9.04
N LYS A 601 0.55 -26.12 -8.97
CA LYS A 601 1.56 -26.04 -7.89
C LYS A 601 2.80 -25.28 -8.42
N PRO A 602 3.40 -24.35 -7.66
CA PRO A 602 4.59 -23.63 -8.11
C PRO A 602 5.83 -24.54 -8.19
N VAL A 603 6.61 -24.38 -9.25
CA VAL A 603 7.91 -25.03 -9.46
C VAL A 603 9.01 -23.98 -9.39
N LEU A 604 10.09 -24.29 -8.67
CA LEU A 604 11.29 -23.48 -8.56
C LEU A 604 12.52 -24.34 -8.85
N VAL A 605 13.58 -23.77 -9.42
CA VAL A 605 14.89 -24.43 -9.57
C VAL A 605 15.92 -23.79 -8.64
N VAL A 606 16.67 -24.60 -7.91
CA VAL A 606 17.92 -24.23 -7.23
C VAL A 606 19.07 -24.83 -8.03
N HIS A 607 20.05 -24.03 -8.44
CA HIS A 607 21.18 -24.49 -9.24
C HIS A 607 22.52 -23.99 -8.72
N VAL A 608 23.60 -24.67 -9.08
CA VAL A 608 24.98 -24.23 -8.79
C VAL A 608 25.76 -24.18 -10.12
N GLU A 609 26.37 -23.03 -10.43
CA GLU A 609 27.10 -22.70 -11.67
C GLU A 609 26.35 -22.88 -13.03
N LEU A 610 25.17 -23.52 -13.06
CA LEU A 610 24.34 -23.69 -14.26
C LEU A 610 23.62 -22.41 -14.72
N GLY A 611 24.39 -21.41 -15.16
CA GLY A 611 23.85 -20.18 -15.75
C GLY A 611 23.05 -20.43 -17.04
N GLY A 612 23.45 -21.43 -17.84
CA GLY A 612 22.79 -21.79 -19.10
C GLY A 612 21.40 -22.39 -18.91
N LEU A 613 21.23 -23.32 -17.97
CA LEU A 613 19.94 -23.92 -17.58
C LEU A 613 18.91 -22.84 -17.28
N ALA A 614 19.31 -21.85 -16.49
CA ALA A 614 18.45 -20.81 -16.00
C ALA A 614 18.15 -19.71 -17.06
N GLU A 615 19.11 -19.41 -17.95
CA GLU A 615 18.80 -18.71 -19.21
C GLU A 615 17.78 -19.49 -20.04
N ALA A 616 17.98 -20.80 -20.24
CA ALA A 616 17.11 -21.64 -21.05
C ALA A 616 15.69 -21.75 -20.46
N LEU A 617 15.55 -21.86 -19.14
CA LEU A 617 14.28 -21.83 -18.41
C LEU A 617 13.52 -20.51 -18.61
N SER A 618 14.24 -19.40 -18.78
CA SER A 618 13.65 -18.05 -18.98
C SER A 618 13.55 -17.60 -20.45
N ALA A 619 14.23 -18.26 -21.38
CA ALA A 619 14.16 -17.96 -22.82
C ALA A 619 12.85 -18.43 -23.46
N ALA A 620 12.16 -19.39 -22.83
CA ALA A 620 10.95 -20.05 -23.33
C ALA A 620 9.65 -19.23 -23.20
N ALA A 621 9.74 -17.92 -23.44
CA ALA A 621 8.59 -17.03 -23.66
C ALA A 621 8.97 -15.87 -24.61
N SER A 622 9.64 -16.19 -25.72
CA SER A 622 9.88 -15.23 -26.79
C SER A 622 8.73 -15.22 -27.80
N THR A 623 7.93 -14.16 -27.80
CA THR A 623 6.97 -13.84 -28.87
C THR A 623 7.60 -12.98 -29.98
N ALA A 624 8.94 -12.90 -30.04
CA ALA A 624 9.63 -12.23 -31.14
C ALA A 624 9.34 -12.97 -32.47
N PRO A 625 8.82 -12.30 -33.49
CA PRO A 625 8.41 -12.95 -34.73
C PRO A 625 9.64 -13.45 -35.51
N GLN A 626 9.73 -14.76 -35.72
CA GLN A 626 10.55 -15.29 -36.82
C GLN A 626 9.93 -14.84 -38.15
N ALA A 627 10.75 -14.32 -39.05
CA ALA A 627 10.30 -13.92 -40.37
C ALA A 627 9.93 -15.17 -41.20
N LEU A 628 8.62 -15.40 -41.35
CA LEU A 628 8.10 -16.48 -42.19
C LEU A 628 8.50 -16.24 -43.65
N GLN A 629 9.26 -17.18 -44.21
CA GLN A 629 9.42 -17.27 -45.67
C GLN A 629 8.08 -17.71 -46.28
N PRO A 630 7.67 -17.17 -47.44
CA PRO A 630 6.36 -17.47 -48.02
C PRO A 630 6.31 -18.89 -48.62
N THR A 631 5.73 -19.83 -47.88
CA THR A 631 5.44 -21.19 -48.37
C THR A 631 4.36 -21.15 -49.46
N GLN A 632 4.59 -21.85 -50.58
CA GLN A 632 3.59 -21.97 -51.64
C GLN A 632 2.40 -22.86 -51.22
N PRO A 633 1.16 -22.58 -51.68
CA PRO A 633 0.00 -23.38 -51.35
C PRO A 633 -0.04 -24.69 -52.16
N GLN A 634 -0.45 -25.78 -51.50
CA GLN A 634 -0.63 -27.11 -52.08
C GLN A 634 -2.12 -27.52 -51.97
N PRO A 635 -2.73 -28.19 -52.97
CA PRO A 635 -4.19 -28.27 -53.09
C PRO A 635 -4.84 -29.30 -52.14
N ALA A 636 -6.14 -29.11 -51.89
CA ALA A 636 -6.94 -29.93 -50.98
C ALA A 636 -7.42 -31.26 -51.59
N PRO A 637 -7.70 -32.30 -50.78
CA PRO A 637 -8.35 -33.55 -51.21
C PRO A 637 -9.87 -33.37 -51.43
N ALA A 638 -10.48 -34.29 -52.17
CA ALA A 638 -11.90 -34.21 -52.59
C ALA A 638 -12.84 -35.12 -51.78
N GLU A 639 -14.13 -34.75 -51.77
CA GLU A 639 -15.24 -35.50 -51.18
C GLU A 639 -15.80 -36.58 -52.14
N PRO A 640 -16.36 -37.69 -51.61
CA PRO A 640 -17.38 -38.49 -52.28
C PRO A 640 -18.78 -38.22 -51.69
N GLY A 641 -19.83 -38.17 -52.54
CA GLY A 641 -21.21 -37.89 -52.12
C GLY A 641 -22.28 -38.74 -52.80
N SER A 642 -23.56 -38.44 -52.50
CA SER A 642 -24.81 -39.12 -52.90
C SER A 642 -25.09 -40.50 -52.23
N GLY A 643 -26.35 -40.85 -51.89
CA GLY A 643 -27.54 -39.98 -51.77
C GLY A 643 -28.90 -40.69 -51.77
N ASP A 644 -29.61 -40.65 -50.63
CA ASP A 644 -31.09 -40.60 -50.48
C ASP A 644 -31.97 -41.77 -51.03
N PRO A 645 -33.32 -41.77 -50.89
CA PRO A 645 -34.17 -41.51 -49.71
C PRO A 645 -35.15 -42.67 -49.37
N THR A 646 -35.73 -42.69 -48.15
CA THR A 646 -37.20 -42.80 -47.86
C THR A 646 -37.47 -43.01 -46.35
N GLY A 647 -38.67 -42.59 -45.87
CA GLY A 647 -39.19 -42.89 -44.52
C GLY A 647 -40.52 -43.68 -44.59
N PRO A 648 -41.44 -43.62 -43.59
CA PRO A 648 -41.38 -42.79 -42.36
C PRO A 648 -42.03 -43.41 -41.07
N ARG A 649 -42.09 -42.60 -39.99
CA ARG A 649 -43.09 -42.59 -38.88
C ARG A 649 -43.08 -43.63 -37.73
N SER A 650 -43.28 -43.05 -36.52
CA SER A 650 -44.13 -43.48 -35.38
C SER A 650 -43.61 -44.49 -34.34
N GLY A 651 -44.06 -44.30 -33.08
CA GLY A 651 -44.04 -45.34 -32.03
C GLY A 651 -43.25 -45.01 -30.73
N GLY A 652 -43.93 -44.43 -29.74
CA GLY A 652 -43.70 -44.75 -28.32
C GLY A 652 -44.97 -45.44 -27.76
N PRO A 653 -45.18 -45.59 -26.43
CA PRO A 653 -44.36 -45.17 -25.29
C PRO A 653 -44.25 -46.27 -24.18
N TYR A 654 -44.08 -45.86 -22.91
CA TYR A 654 -44.50 -46.55 -21.66
C TYR A 654 -43.67 -47.76 -21.13
N GLU A 655 -43.53 -48.03 -19.81
CA GLU A 655 -43.34 -47.14 -18.61
C GLU A 655 -42.47 -47.88 -17.51
N PRO A 656 -42.72 -48.04 -16.16
CA PRO A 656 -41.59 -48.06 -15.20
C PRO A 656 -41.56 -49.14 -14.07
N ARG A 657 -40.52 -49.00 -13.21
CA ARG A 657 -40.49 -49.17 -11.71
C ARG A 657 -40.14 -50.52 -11.04
N ALA A 658 -39.63 -50.34 -9.81
CA ALA A 658 -39.54 -51.27 -8.65
C ALA A 658 -38.48 -52.40 -8.67
N THR A 659 -37.97 -52.91 -7.52
CA THR A 659 -37.26 -52.27 -6.36
C THR A 659 -36.56 -53.35 -5.50
N ASP A 660 -35.70 -52.92 -4.57
CA ASP A 660 -35.38 -53.54 -3.25
C ASP A 660 -34.59 -54.87 -3.10
N SER A 661 -33.36 -54.72 -2.60
CA SER A 661 -32.74 -55.32 -1.39
C SER A 661 -32.77 -56.84 -1.09
N SER A 662 -31.64 -57.37 -0.63
CA SER A 662 -31.53 -58.07 0.68
C SER A 662 -30.06 -58.33 1.10
N ASP A 663 -29.84 -58.50 2.40
CA ASP A 663 -28.58 -58.87 3.09
C ASP A 663 -28.95 -59.82 4.25
N PRO A 664 -28.11 -60.81 4.63
CA PRO A 664 -27.60 -60.81 6.02
C PRO A 664 -26.22 -61.48 6.25
N GLY A 665 -25.50 -61.05 7.30
CA GLY A 665 -24.23 -61.64 7.79
C GLY A 665 -24.30 -62.47 9.09
N THR A 666 -23.16 -62.88 9.66
CA THR A 666 -23.02 -63.51 11.01
C THR A 666 -21.59 -63.35 11.60
N ALA A 667 -21.29 -63.90 12.81
CA ALA A 667 -20.19 -63.46 13.70
C ALA A 667 -19.03 -64.47 13.96
N GLY A 668 -17.98 -64.04 14.71
CA GLY A 668 -16.76 -64.79 15.12
C GLY A 668 -16.93 -65.67 16.40
N PRO A 669 -15.95 -65.80 17.35
CA PRO A 669 -14.62 -65.17 17.52
C PRO A 669 -13.45 -66.13 17.96
N GLY A 670 -12.27 -65.64 18.41
CA GLY A 670 -11.27 -66.46 19.18
C GLY A 670 -9.85 -65.87 19.45
N GLU A 671 -9.33 -66.06 20.68
CA GLU A 671 -7.93 -65.89 21.20
C GLU A 671 -7.66 -67.05 22.25
N PRO A 672 -6.60 -67.14 23.13
CA PRO A 672 -5.38 -66.33 23.38
C PRO A 672 -4.04 -67.09 23.75
N GLY A 673 -2.94 -66.33 23.95
CA GLY A 673 -1.80 -66.64 24.86
C GLY A 673 -0.56 -67.40 24.31
N ALA A 674 0.63 -67.43 24.95
CA ALA A 674 1.20 -66.65 26.08
C ALA A 674 2.74 -66.91 26.30
N THR A 675 3.38 -66.16 27.23
CA THR A 675 4.68 -66.40 27.95
C THR A 675 6.06 -66.06 27.31
N ALA A 676 7.05 -65.85 28.19
CA ALA A 676 8.46 -65.39 28.02
C ALA A 676 9.40 -66.33 28.85
N PRO A 677 10.62 -66.01 29.38
CA PRO A 677 11.46 -64.79 29.37
C PRO A 677 12.98 -65.04 29.10
N GLY A 678 13.85 -64.03 29.32
CA GLY A 678 15.31 -64.25 29.47
C GLY A 678 16.17 -62.98 29.57
N ASP A 679 16.83 -62.76 30.73
CA ASP A 679 17.82 -61.70 31.02
C ASP A 679 18.72 -62.17 32.19
N PRO A 680 20.05 -61.92 32.20
CA PRO A 680 20.66 -61.39 33.44
C PRO A 680 21.94 -60.51 33.29
N GLN A 681 21.86 -59.31 33.89
CA GLN A 681 22.80 -58.62 34.81
C GLN A 681 24.35 -58.86 34.87
N ALA A 682 25.02 -57.79 35.34
CA ALA A 682 26.33 -57.67 36.06
C ALA A 682 27.55 -57.20 35.22
N ALA A 683 28.46 -56.32 35.70
CA ALA A 683 28.62 -55.60 36.99
C ALA A 683 29.34 -54.22 36.82
N GLY A 684 29.41 -53.38 37.88
CA GLY A 684 30.24 -52.15 37.98
C GLY A 684 31.58 -52.38 38.70
N PRO A 685 32.18 -51.45 39.49
CA PRO A 685 31.74 -50.08 39.86
C PRO A 685 32.91 -49.03 39.99
N ALA A 686 32.75 -47.99 40.85
CA ALA A 686 33.70 -46.93 41.31
C ALA A 686 33.93 -45.71 40.37
N ALA A 687 33.92 -44.42 40.74
CA ALA A 687 34.25 -43.62 41.96
C ALA A 687 35.73 -43.11 41.98
N THR A 688 36.12 -41.92 42.48
CA THR A 688 35.46 -40.91 43.37
C THR A 688 36.15 -39.50 43.29
N GLN A 689 35.57 -38.47 43.94
CA GLN A 689 36.19 -37.20 44.43
C GLN A 689 36.67 -36.15 43.37
N THR A 690 36.46 -34.82 43.39
CA THR A 690 36.08 -33.70 44.33
C THR A 690 37.23 -32.77 44.74
N ALA A 691 37.30 -31.54 44.17
CA ALA A 691 37.70 -30.26 44.80
C ALA A 691 37.75 -29.11 43.75
N GLY A 692 37.63 -27.85 44.20
CA GLY A 692 37.99 -26.61 43.47
C GLY A 692 38.76 -25.67 44.43
N PRO A 693 38.73 -24.33 44.29
CA PRO A 693 38.35 -23.45 43.17
C PRO A 693 39.48 -22.45 42.77
N GLY A 694 39.26 -21.51 41.82
CA GLY A 694 40.20 -20.38 41.62
C GLY A 694 39.95 -19.44 40.42
N GLU A 695 39.75 -18.15 40.70
CA GLU A 695 40.01 -16.98 39.82
C GLU A 695 41.45 -16.44 40.09
N PRO A 696 42.03 -15.37 39.44
CA PRO A 696 41.43 -14.37 38.54
C PRO A 696 42.26 -13.82 37.34
N ARG A 697 41.60 -12.95 36.54
CA ARG A 697 42.09 -11.73 35.84
C ARG A 697 43.13 -11.76 34.68
N ALA A 698 42.64 -11.30 33.53
CA ALA A 698 43.11 -10.15 32.71
C ALA A 698 44.49 -10.12 32.00
N SER A 699 44.49 -9.68 30.72
CA SER A 699 45.15 -8.44 30.24
C SER A 699 44.96 -8.16 28.73
N ALA A 700 45.10 -6.89 28.34
CA ALA A 700 45.30 -6.38 26.96
C ALA A 700 46.79 -5.93 26.82
N PRO A 701 47.27 -5.03 25.90
CA PRO A 701 46.67 -4.35 24.74
C PRO A 701 47.60 -4.36 23.48
N THR A 702 47.39 -3.45 22.50
CA THR A 702 48.36 -2.43 21.99
C THR A 702 47.85 -1.77 20.68
N ALA A 703 48.32 -0.55 20.36
CA ALA A 703 47.90 0.23 19.17
C ALA A 703 49.10 0.84 18.37
N PRO A 704 49.14 2.10 17.87
CA PRO A 704 48.98 2.37 16.43
C PRO A 704 50.03 3.29 15.75
N GLY A 705 49.92 3.49 14.42
CA GLY A 705 50.52 4.61 13.65
C GLY A 705 51.11 4.21 12.28
N ALA A 706 51.45 5.12 11.35
CA ALA A 706 51.06 6.54 11.17
C ALA A 706 51.51 7.07 9.77
N THR A 707 50.79 8.07 9.22
CA THR A 707 51.22 9.14 8.26
C THR A 707 52.05 8.83 6.99
N GLY A 708 51.62 9.39 5.84
CA GLY A 708 52.49 9.59 4.66
C GLY A 708 51.85 10.39 3.51
N ARG A 709 52.37 11.58 3.19
CA ARG A 709 52.07 12.37 1.96
C ARG A 709 53.26 12.30 1.00
N ARG A 710 53.02 12.29 -0.31
CA ARG A 710 53.44 13.37 -1.23
C ARG A 710 53.01 13.14 -2.69
N ASP A 711 53.09 14.23 -3.43
CA ASP A 711 52.65 14.46 -4.81
C ASP A 711 53.70 13.99 -5.84
N LEU A 712 53.28 13.72 -7.09
CA LEU A 712 53.69 14.52 -8.27
C LEU A 712 53.06 14.04 -9.60
N GLN A 713 52.79 15.02 -10.46
CA GLN A 713 52.43 14.92 -11.90
C GLN A 713 53.71 15.11 -12.76
N PRO A 714 53.65 15.15 -14.11
CA PRO A 714 52.76 14.49 -15.08
C PRO A 714 53.57 13.83 -16.25
N THR A 715 52.93 13.21 -17.25
CA THR A 715 53.20 13.42 -18.71
C THR A 715 52.29 12.59 -19.63
N GLY A 716 52.01 13.13 -20.82
CA GLY A 716 51.75 12.38 -22.07
C GLY A 716 52.76 12.88 -23.12
N PRO A 717 52.48 12.88 -24.45
CA PRO A 717 51.36 12.27 -25.19
C PRO A 717 51.84 11.39 -26.39
N ALA A 718 50.93 10.78 -27.16
CA ALA A 718 51.13 10.48 -28.61
C ALA A 718 49.86 9.97 -29.33
N GLU A 719 49.34 10.77 -30.27
CA GLU A 719 48.72 10.29 -31.54
C GLU A 719 49.84 10.28 -32.64
N PRO A 720 49.65 10.20 -33.99
CA PRO A 720 48.41 10.17 -34.82
C PRO A 720 48.45 9.34 -36.14
N ARG A 721 47.42 9.55 -36.99
CA ARG A 721 47.34 9.33 -38.48
C ARG A 721 46.95 7.93 -38.99
N THR A 722 46.32 7.71 -40.18
CA THR A 722 45.33 8.41 -41.08
C THR A 722 44.75 7.30 -42.03
N THR A 723 44.00 7.43 -43.16
CA THR A 723 43.63 8.50 -44.12
C THR A 723 42.45 8.06 -45.03
N ALA A 724 41.67 9.00 -45.59
CA ALA A 724 40.94 8.99 -46.89
C ALA A 724 39.97 7.83 -47.28
N SER A 725 38.67 8.06 -47.64
CA SER A 725 38.07 8.62 -48.90
C SER A 725 37.72 7.51 -49.94
N THR A 726 36.69 7.53 -50.81
CA THR A 726 35.91 8.58 -51.54
C THR A 726 34.41 8.22 -51.83
N ASP A 727 33.58 9.21 -52.22
CA ASP A 727 32.23 9.12 -52.87
C ASP A 727 32.35 9.50 -54.38
N PRO A 728 31.60 8.91 -55.34
CA PRO A 728 30.40 9.59 -55.90
C PRO A 728 29.24 8.71 -56.48
N ARG A 729 27.97 9.01 -56.10
CA ARG A 729 26.79 9.49 -56.90
C ARG A 729 26.69 9.30 -58.46
N PRO A 730 25.53 9.51 -59.17
CA PRO A 730 24.09 9.72 -58.79
C PRO A 730 22.94 9.22 -59.78
N ARG A 731 21.66 9.55 -59.45
CA ARG A 731 20.47 9.99 -60.28
C ARG A 731 19.23 9.06 -60.55
N PRO A 732 17.97 9.62 -60.57
CA PRO A 732 16.67 8.96 -60.88
C PRO A 732 16.00 9.46 -62.20
N PRO A 733 14.76 9.01 -62.59
CA PRO A 733 13.52 9.79 -62.28
C PRO A 733 12.21 8.93 -62.12
N ALA A 734 11.01 9.52 -62.32
CA ALA A 734 9.65 8.94 -62.27
C ALA A 734 8.88 9.05 -63.62
N PRO A 735 7.57 8.68 -63.74
CA PRO A 735 6.56 9.72 -64.04
C PRO A 735 5.11 9.51 -63.48
N THR A 736 4.24 10.48 -63.83
CA THR A 736 2.87 10.85 -63.40
C THR A 736 1.67 10.12 -64.05
N ALA A 737 0.47 10.21 -63.44
CA ALA A 737 -0.84 10.39 -64.11
C ALA A 737 -1.94 10.94 -63.14
N GLU A 738 -3.06 11.47 -63.68
CA GLU A 738 -4.13 12.20 -62.94
C GLU A 738 -5.58 11.70 -63.27
N PRO A 739 -6.69 12.23 -62.66
CA PRO A 739 -8.01 11.58 -62.59
C PRO A 739 -8.99 11.95 -63.74
N PRO A 740 -10.32 11.68 -63.66
CA PRO A 740 -11.24 12.71 -63.10
C PRO A 740 -12.65 12.26 -62.57
N ARG A 741 -13.45 13.27 -62.13
CA ARG A 741 -14.94 13.39 -62.13
C ARG A 741 -15.82 12.85 -60.96
N THR A 742 -16.03 13.74 -59.99
CA THR A 742 -17.35 14.33 -59.59
C THR A 742 -18.59 13.46 -59.30
N ALA A 743 -19.07 13.50 -58.05
CA ALA A 743 -20.47 13.82 -57.70
C ALA A 743 -20.61 14.15 -56.18
N ALA A 744 -21.59 15.00 -55.82
CA ALA A 744 -22.03 15.31 -54.45
C ALA A 744 -23.44 15.96 -54.50
N PRO A 745 -24.19 16.10 -53.39
CA PRO A 745 -24.00 15.54 -52.05
C PRO A 745 -25.15 14.60 -51.59
N GLY A 746 -24.97 13.89 -50.48
CA GLY A 746 -26.03 13.15 -49.79
C GLY A 746 -25.86 13.22 -48.27
N ALA A 747 -26.93 13.51 -47.53
CA ALA A 747 -26.87 13.72 -46.08
C ALA A 747 -26.81 12.38 -45.31
N PRO A 748 -25.99 12.26 -44.24
CA PRO A 748 -25.89 11.05 -43.45
C PRO A 748 -27.05 10.92 -42.44
N ALA A 749 -27.69 9.75 -42.42
CA ALA A 749 -28.53 9.32 -41.31
C ALA A 749 -27.67 9.03 -40.06
N PRO A 750 -28.20 9.17 -38.82
CA PRO A 750 -27.39 9.11 -37.61
C PRO A 750 -26.85 7.71 -37.33
N THR A 751 -25.57 7.62 -37.00
CA THR A 751 -24.94 6.38 -36.53
C THR A 751 -25.47 5.98 -35.15
N GLY A 752 -25.74 4.67 -34.98
CA GLY A 752 -26.20 4.12 -33.71
C GLY A 752 -25.14 4.30 -32.63
N ARG A 753 -25.49 5.02 -31.55
CA ARG A 753 -24.61 5.17 -30.39
C ARG A 753 -24.44 3.82 -29.69
N SER A 754 -23.21 3.31 -29.63
CA SER A 754 -22.85 2.24 -28.71
C SER A 754 -23.16 2.70 -27.27
N GLN A 755 -23.87 1.86 -26.51
CA GLN A 755 -24.13 2.14 -25.11
C GLN A 755 -22.82 2.07 -24.31
N PRO A 756 -22.59 2.98 -23.34
CA PRO A 756 -21.44 2.85 -22.44
C PRO A 756 -21.61 1.59 -21.56
N PRO A 757 -20.54 0.83 -21.29
CA PRO A 757 -20.64 -0.37 -20.47
C PRO A 757 -21.08 -0.02 -19.04
N THR A 758 -22.05 -0.78 -18.54
CA THR A 758 -22.56 -0.71 -17.16
C THR A 758 -21.41 -0.95 -16.17
N PRO A 759 -21.29 -0.18 -15.07
CA PRO A 759 -20.27 -0.45 -14.06
C PRO A 759 -20.53 -1.83 -13.39
N PRO A 760 -19.48 -2.61 -13.10
CA PRO A 760 -19.63 -3.89 -12.42
C PRO A 760 -20.10 -3.71 -10.98
N THR A 761 -20.95 -4.63 -10.53
CA THR A 761 -21.44 -4.70 -9.14
C THR A 761 -20.29 -5.04 -8.19
N PRO A 762 -20.18 -4.43 -7.00
CA PRO A 762 -19.24 -4.89 -5.98
C PRO A 762 -19.66 -6.28 -5.49
N GLY A 763 -18.87 -7.31 -5.79
CA GLY A 763 -19.14 -8.69 -5.37
C GLY A 763 -18.52 -9.75 -6.27
N THR A 764 -18.43 -9.50 -7.58
CA THR A 764 -17.72 -10.42 -8.49
C THR A 764 -16.21 -10.26 -8.34
N VAL A 765 -15.61 -11.15 -7.55
CA VAL A 765 -14.21 -11.57 -7.75
C VAL A 765 -14.09 -12.04 -9.20
N PRO A 766 -13.02 -11.71 -9.95
CA PRO A 766 -12.79 -12.33 -11.25
C PRO A 766 -12.63 -13.84 -11.07
N GLU A 767 -13.56 -14.62 -11.62
CA GLU A 767 -13.36 -16.07 -11.80
C GLU A 767 -12.09 -16.32 -12.63
N ASP A 768 -11.44 -17.47 -12.38
CA ASP A 768 -10.03 -17.69 -12.71
C ASP A 768 -9.61 -17.16 -14.09
N ALA A 769 -8.71 -16.17 -14.07
CA ALA A 769 -8.06 -15.66 -15.27
C ALA A 769 -7.15 -16.76 -15.85
N ALA A 770 -7.75 -17.59 -16.73
CA ALA A 770 -7.10 -18.73 -17.36
C ALA A 770 -5.67 -18.38 -17.85
N PRO A 771 -4.67 -19.23 -17.57
CA PRO A 771 -3.25 -18.85 -17.67
C PRO A 771 -2.86 -18.45 -19.10
N ARG A 772 -2.72 -17.14 -19.32
CA ARG A 772 -2.37 -16.56 -20.63
C ARG A 772 -0.87 -16.71 -20.92
N GLY A 773 -0.48 -17.92 -21.34
CA GLY A 773 0.86 -18.24 -21.82
C GLY A 773 1.63 -19.20 -20.90
N THR A 774 2.68 -19.80 -21.47
CA THR A 774 3.55 -20.76 -20.78
C THR A 774 4.25 -20.10 -19.60
N ARG A 775 3.96 -20.57 -18.37
CA ARG A 775 4.56 -20.05 -17.15
C ARG A 775 6.07 -20.38 -17.11
N LEU A 776 6.90 -19.36 -16.92
CA LEU A 776 8.35 -19.51 -16.80
C LEU A 776 8.73 -20.07 -15.42
N ILE A 777 9.68 -20.99 -15.36
CA ILE A 777 10.19 -21.49 -14.07
C ILE A 777 11.31 -20.54 -13.59
N PRO A 778 11.24 -19.97 -12.37
CA PRO A 778 12.31 -19.16 -11.81
C PRO A 778 13.46 -20.05 -11.28
N ALA A 779 14.71 -19.60 -11.45
CA ALA A 779 15.91 -20.36 -11.13
C ALA A 779 16.90 -19.54 -10.29
N TYR A 780 17.28 -20.07 -9.13
CA TYR A 780 18.04 -19.40 -8.07
C TYR A 780 19.39 -20.09 -7.85
N PRO A 781 20.49 -19.35 -7.62
CA PRO A 781 21.84 -19.90 -7.46
C PRO A 781 22.14 -20.39 -6.03
N ALA A 782 21.14 -20.41 -5.15
CA ALA A 782 21.26 -20.75 -3.73
C ALA A 782 19.89 -21.18 -3.18
N ALA A 783 19.88 -22.16 -2.28
CA ALA A 783 18.66 -22.78 -1.77
C ALA A 783 17.82 -21.80 -0.94
N GLU A 784 18.47 -21.10 -0.02
CA GLU A 784 17.89 -20.13 0.91
C GLU A 784 17.10 -19.03 0.18
N ARG A 785 17.53 -18.69 -1.05
CA ARG A 785 16.90 -17.65 -1.87
C ARG A 785 15.62 -18.13 -2.54
N ALA A 786 15.63 -19.34 -3.12
CA ALA A 786 14.42 -19.97 -3.64
C ALA A 786 13.40 -20.22 -2.52
N VAL A 787 13.88 -20.75 -1.39
CA VAL A 787 13.04 -21.06 -0.24
C VAL A 787 12.45 -19.80 0.39
N ARG A 788 13.20 -18.72 0.57
CA ARG A 788 12.64 -17.46 1.11
C ARG A 788 11.62 -16.83 0.16
N ALA A 789 11.87 -16.85 -1.15
CA ALA A 789 10.89 -16.42 -2.15
C ALA A 789 9.59 -17.25 -2.04
N LEU A 790 9.72 -18.58 -1.90
CA LEU A 790 8.59 -19.49 -1.71
C LEU A 790 7.86 -19.24 -0.38
N ALA A 791 8.56 -19.05 0.74
CA ALA A 791 7.98 -18.74 2.04
C ALA A 791 7.18 -17.42 2.01
N HIS A 792 7.69 -16.41 1.32
CA HIS A 792 6.94 -15.17 1.05
C HIS A 792 5.67 -15.40 0.23
N ALA A 793 5.71 -16.28 -0.79
CA ALA A 793 4.52 -16.65 -1.58
C ALA A 793 3.50 -17.49 -0.78
N VAL A 794 3.96 -18.39 0.10
CA VAL A 794 3.11 -19.16 1.03
C VAL A 794 2.42 -18.23 2.03
N ALA A 795 3.17 -17.33 2.68
CA ALA A 795 2.62 -16.40 3.66
C ALA A 795 1.59 -15.44 3.03
N TYR A 796 1.86 -14.95 1.82
CA TYR A 796 0.91 -14.13 1.06
C TYR A 796 -0.31 -14.93 0.56
N GLY A 797 -0.10 -16.17 0.09
CA GLY A 797 -1.19 -17.08 -0.28
C GLY A 797 -2.13 -17.37 0.88
N GLN A 798 -1.59 -17.55 2.09
CA GLN A 798 -2.38 -17.68 3.31
C GLN A 798 -3.12 -16.38 3.65
N TRP A 799 -2.42 -15.25 3.66
CA TRP A 799 -3.05 -13.95 3.92
C TRP A 799 -4.21 -13.64 2.96
N ARG A 800 -4.13 -14.00 1.68
CA ARG A 800 -5.25 -13.82 0.73
C ARG A 800 -6.48 -14.66 1.08
N ARG A 801 -6.28 -15.86 1.64
CA ARG A 801 -7.38 -16.73 2.12
C ARG A 801 -8.00 -16.15 3.38
N ASP A 802 -7.18 -15.75 4.35
CA ASP A 802 -7.64 -15.15 5.61
C ASP A 802 -8.39 -13.82 5.36
N ALA A 803 -7.89 -13.01 4.42
CA ALA A 803 -8.50 -11.72 4.04
C ALA A 803 -9.82 -11.85 3.26
N ALA A 804 -10.17 -13.03 2.75
CA ALA A 804 -11.44 -13.30 2.08
C ALA A 804 -12.60 -13.54 3.06
N ASP A 805 -12.29 -13.92 4.31
CA ASP A 805 -13.25 -14.14 5.40
C ASP A 805 -12.73 -13.44 6.69
N PRO A 806 -12.87 -12.10 6.76
CA PRO A 806 -12.08 -11.24 7.64
C PRO A 806 -12.44 -11.30 9.14
N GLY A 807 -13.36 -12.18 9.54
CA GLY A 807 -13.93 -12.19 10.89
C GLY A 807 -14.95 -11.07 11.12
N LYS A 808 -15.32 -10.86 12.38
CA LYS A 808 -16.27 -9.82 12.82
C LYS A 808 -15.70 -8.99 13.96
N VAL A 809 -15.99 -7.69 13.96
CA VAL A 809 -15.87 -6.87 15.17
C VAL A 809 -17.09 -7.21 16.05
N PRO A 810 -16.91 -7.60 17.33
CA PRO A 810 -18.04 -7.89 18.19
C PRO A 810 -18.86 -6.63 18.53
N GLU A 811 -20.17 -6.83 18.67
CA GLU A 811 -21.05 -5.90 19.36
C GLU A 811 -21.30 -6.43 20.78
N TYR A 812 -21.36 -5.53 21.75
CA TYR A 812 -21.54 -5.85 23.18
C TYR A 812 -22.77 -5.09 23.70
N GLU A 813 -23.70 -5.80 24.34
CA GLU A 813 -24.92 -5.17 24.92
C GLU A 813 -24.66 -4.52 26.30
N ASP A 814 -23.50 -4.78 26.91
CA ASP A 814 -23.14 -4.35 28.26
C ASP A 814 -22.26 -3.08 28.33
N ILE A 815 -22.06 -2.40 27.19
CA ILE A 815 -21.23 -1.18 27.12
C ILE A 815 -22.07 0.11 27.20
N ASP A 816 -21.52 1.11 27.89
CA ASP A 816 -22.11 2.44 28.08
C ASP A 816 -21.29 3.50 27.32
N GLU A 817 -21.35 3.43 25.99
CA GLU A 817 -20.75 4.39 25.05
C GLU A 817 -21.12 5.84 25.40
N LYS A 818 -22.37 6.09 25.80
CA LYS A 818 -22.89 7.43 26.09
C LYS A 818 -22.35 7.99 27.41
N GLY A 819 -22.28 7.17 28.45
CA GLY A 819 -21.64 7.54 29.72
C GLY A 819 -20.14 7.77 29.55
N ALA A 820 -19.45 6.92 28.78
CA ALA A 820 -18.04 7.08 28.45
C ALA A 820 -17.77 8.37 27.66
N ALA A 821 -18.54 8.67 26.61
CA ALA A 821 -18.45 9.92 25.86
C ALA A 821 -18.72 11.15 26.76
N GLY A 822 -19.67 11.07 27.69
CA GLY A 822 -19.96 12.12 28.67
C GLY A 822 -18.78 12.40 29.62
N LEU A 823 -18.14 11.35 30.15
CA LEU A 823 -16.91 11.47 30.95
C LEU A 823 -15.78 12.12 30.15
N ILE A 824 -15.50 11.61 28.95
CA ILE A 824 -14.44 12.09 28.06
C ILE A 824 -14.63 13.58 27.74
N ALA A 825 -15.84 14.00 27.36
CA ALA A 825 -16.17 15.39 27.08
C ALA A 825 -15.98 16.29 28.32
N GLY A 826 -16.43 15.83 29.50
CA GLY A 826 -16.25 16.54 30.77
C GLY A 826 -14.78 16.73 31.18
N HIS A 827 -13.90 15.78 30.83
CA HIS A 827 -12.46 15.91 31.04
C HIS A 827 -11.79 16.82 30.00
N LEU A 828 -12.10 16.69 28.71
CA LEU A 828 -11.49 17.46 27.63
C LEU A 828 -11.95 18.93 27.57
N ALA A 829 -13.09 19.28 28.16
CA ALA A 829 -13.59 20.65 28.27
C ALA A 829 -12.62 21.63 28.98
N ARG A 830 -11.60 21.11 29.69
CA ARG A 830 -10.56 21.92 30.36
C ARG A 830 -9.38 22.33 29.46
N GLY A 831 -9.30 21.79 28.24
CA GLY A 831 -8.31 22.15 27.24
C GLY A 831 -6.96 21.41 27.37
N GLN A 832 -6.42 21.01 26.21
CA GLN A 832 -5.25 20.13 26.04
C GLN A 832 -5.46 18.67 26.51
N GLY A 833 -4.59 17.77 26.05
CA GLY A 833 -4.66 16.34 26.37
C GLY A 833 -4.04 16.02 27.73
N LEU A 834 -4.64 15.07 28.45
CA LEU A 834 -4.31 14.73 29.84
C LEU A 834 -4.32 13.21 30.06
N THR A 835 -3.49 12.75 31.00
CA THR A 835 -3.57 11.39 31.54
C THR A 835 -4.58 11.39 32.67
N LEU A 836 -5.55 10.47 32.63
CA LEU A 836 -6.56 10.33 33.69
C LEU A 836 -5.91 9.87 35.00
N GLY A 837 -6.52 10.24 36.14
CA GLY A 837 -6.19 9.65 37.43
C GLY A 837 -6.61 8.18 37.51
N ASP A 838 -6.14 7.49 38.54
CA ASP A 838 -6.39 6.05 38.71
C ASP A 838 -7.90 5.76 38.87
N ALA A 839 -8.65 6.65 39.52
CA ALA A 839 -10.09 6.50 39.74
C ALA A 839 -10.90 6.71 38.45
N GLU A 840 -10.62 7.79 37.70
CA GLU A 840 -11.30 8.12 36.44
C GLU A 840 -10.92 7.14 35.33
N THR A 841 -9.69 6.61 35.35
CA THR A 841 -9.27 5.48 34.50
C THR A 841 -10.11 4.23 34.80
N CYS A 842 -10.33 3.89 36.07
CA CYS A 842 -11.17 2.75 36.45
C CYS A 842 -12.64 2.96 36.05
N GLU A 843 -13.19 4.16 36.19
CA GLU A 843 -14.58 4.44 35.79
C GLU A 843 -14.76 4.33 34.27
N LEU A 844 -13.89 4.97 33.47
CA LEU A 844 -14.00 4.94 32.02
C LEU A 844 -13.85 3.53 31.45
N LEU A 845 -12.89 2.74 31.96
CA LEU A 845 -12.70 1.35 31.53
C LEU A 845 -13.87 0.44 31.93
N ALA A 846 -14.49 0.67 33.09
CA ALA A 846 -15.68 -0.07 33.52
C ALA A 846 -16.90 0.14 32.60
N ARG A 847 -17.01 1.29 31.90
CA ARG A 847 -18.07 1.53 30.89
C ARG A 847 -17.99 0.57 29.68
N TYR A 848 -16.85 -0.10 29.48
CA TYR A 848 -16.67 -1.12 28.42
C TYR A 848 -16.47 -2.54 29.00
N GLY A 849 -16.79 -2.76 30.28
CA GLY A 849 -16.60 -4.04 30.98
C GLY A 849 -15.15 -4.34 31.41
N VAL A 850 -14.22 -3.40 31.24
CA VAL A 850 -12.80 -3.60 31.59
C VAL A 850 -12.55 -3.24 33.06
N HIS A 851 -12.66 -4.24 33.93
CA HIS A 851 -12.52 -4.06 35.38
C HIS A 851 -11.06 -4.12 35.86
N VAL A 852 -10.56 -2.99 36.37
CA VAL A 852 -9.23 -2.88 36.99
C VAL A 852 -9.32 -3.19 38.49
N HIS A 853 -8.43 -4.04 39.00
CA HIS A 853 -8.34 -4.34 40.44
C HIS A 853 -8.00 -3.07 41.21
N ARG A 854 -8.91 -2.60 42.07
CA ARG A 854 -8.71 -1.41 42.90
C ARG A 854 -7.48 -1.58 43.80
N ALA A 855 -6.59 -0.59 43.76
CA ALA A 855 -5.55 -0.40 44.75
C ALA A 855 -5.96 0.77 45.65
N LEU A 856 -5.95 0.57 46.97
CA LEU A 856 -6.35 1.56 47.96
C LEU A 856 -5.11 2.31 48.49
N PRO A 857 -5.12 3.65 48.53
CA PRO A 857 -4.05 4.44 49.15
C PRO A 857 -3.80 4.03 50.61
N ALA A 858 -2.52 3.89 50.98
CA ALA A 858 -2.10 3.44 52.30
C ALA A 858 -1.00 4.35 52.88
N PRO A 859 -1.23 5.67 53.05
CA PRO A 859 -0.17 6.62 53.45
C PRO A 859 0.38 6.40 54.86
N THR A 860 -0.29 5.60 55.69
CA THR A 860 0.21 5.08 56.98
C THR A 860 0.08 3.55 57.05
N PRO A 861 0.77 2.86 57.99
CA PRO A 861 0.55 1.44 58.26
C PRO A 861 -0.90 1.12 58.67
N GLU A 862 -1.55 2.05 59.38
CA GLU A 862 -2.95 1.96 59.80
C GLU A 862 -3.89 1.97 58.59
N ASP A 863 -3.64 2.86 57.63
CA ASP A 863 -4.39 2.89 56.35
C ASP A 863 -4.14 1.62 55.53
N ALA A 864 -2.91 1.10 55.53
CA ALA A 864 -2.59 -0.18 54.87
C ALA A 864 -3.44 -1.34 55.43
N VAL A 865 -3.56 -1.40 56.76
CA VAL A 865 -4.39 -2.40 57.44
C VAL A 865 -5.88 -2.18 57.19
N ALA A 866 -6.37 -0.93 57.22
CA ALA A 866 -7.76 -0.62 56.90
C ALA A 866 -8.12 -0.99 55.45
N ALA A 867 -7.22 -0.71 54.51
CA ALA A 867 -7.32 -1.15 53.12
C ALA A 867 -7.32 -2.68 52.99
N ALA A 868 -6.39 -3.39 53.65
CA ALA A 868 -6.32 -4.84 53.59
C ALA A 868 -7.56 -5.52 54.20
N ARG A 869 -8.11 -4.98 55.29
CA ARG A 869 -9.40 -5.45 55.87
C ARG A 869 -10.60 -5.18 54.96
N THR A 870 -10.53 -4.15 54.12
CA THR A 870 -11.57 -3.82 53.12
C THR A 870 -11.48 -4.70 51.86
N ILE A 871 -10.27 -5.12 51.49
CA ILE A 871 -9.98 -5.94 50.31
C ILE A 871 -10.12 -7.45 50.60
N GLY A 872 -9.73 -7.89 51.80
CA GLY A 872 -9.54 -9.30 52.15
C GLY A 872 -8.10 -9.77 51.89
N TYR A 873 -7.59 -10.63 52.78
CA TYR A 873 -6.26 -11.25 52.64
C TYR A 873 -6.32 -12.52 51.74
N PRO A 874 -5.23 -12.88 51.03
CA PRO A 874 -3.92 -12.23 51.01
C PRO A 874 -3.87 -10.99 50.11
N VAL A 875 -3.00 -10.04 50.48
CA VAL A 875 -2.81 -8.76 49.78
C VAL A 875 -1.38 -8.55 49.29
N ALA A 876 -1.23 -7.62 48.35
CA ALA A 876 0.03 -7.04 47.95
C ALA A 876 0.14 -5.59 48.45
N LEU A 877 1.32 -5.21 48.93
CA LEU A 877 1.72 -3.83 49.20
C LEU A 877 2.69 -3.37 48.10
N LYS A 878 2.40 -2.25 47.42
CA LYS A 878 3.23 -1.74 46.32
C LYS A 878 3.46 -0.24 46.43
N ALA A 879 4.69 0.20 46.16
CA ALA A 879 5.01 1.62 45.99
C ALA A 879 4.50 2.12 44.63
N THR A 880 3.98 3.35 44.57
CA THR A 880 3.52 3.99 43.32
C THR A 880 4.34 5.23 42.94
N ALA A 881 5.50 5.43 43.57
CA ALA A 881 6.53 6.38 43.16
C ALA A 881 6.92 6.19 41.68
N PRO A 882 6.98 7.25 40.84
CA PRO A 882 7.25 7.11 39.41
C PRO A 882 8.56 6.38 39.04
N HIS A 883 9.56 6.38 39.94
CA HIS A 883 10.84 5.69 39.73
C HIS A 883 10.84 4.20 40.15
N LEU A 884 9.78 3.72 40.85
CA LEU A 884 9.58 2.32 41.23
C LEU A 884 8.42 1.64 40.46
N ARG A 885 7.56 2.42 39.78
CA ARG A 885 6.48 1.88 38.93
C ARG A 885 7.06 0.91 37.88
N HIS A 886 6.43 -0.26 37.76
CA HIS A 886 6.84 -1.35 36.86
C HIS A 886 8.27 -1.89 37.09
N ARG A 887 8.89 -1.61 38.24
CA ARG A 887 10.22 -2.10 38.65
C ARG A 887 10.15 -3.02 39.87
N ALA A 888 9.43 -4.14 39.72
CA ALA A 888 9.32 -5.15 40.76
C ALA A 888 10.68 -5.78 41.12
N ASP A 889 11.64 -5.78 40.18
CA ASP A 889 13.04 -6.16 40.36
C ASP A 889 13.79 -5.31 41.41
N LEU A 890 13.35 -4.07 41.62
CA LEU A 890 13.91 -3.19 42.67
C LEU A 890 13.30 -3.46 44.05
N GLY A 891 12.38 -4.42 44.22
CA GLY A 891 11.80 -4.75 45.53
C GLY A 891 10.79 -3.74 46.06
N GLY A 892 10.28 -2.83 45.22
CA GLY A 892 9.21 -1.87 45.56
C GLY A 892 7.80 -2.48 45.69
N VAL A 893 7.71 -3.81 45.76
CA VAL A 893 6.48 -4.60 45.90
C VAL A 893 6.72 -5.72 46.94
N ARG A 894 5.68 -6.03 47.73
CA ARG A 894 5.59 -7.19 48.62
C ARG A 894 4.28 -7.91 48.30
N LEU A 895 4.35 -9.22 48.08
CA LEU A 895 3.25 -10.07 47.61
C LEU A 895 2.89 -11.12 48.66
N ASP A 896 1.71 -11.73 48.52
CA ASP A 896 1.24 -12.88 49.31
C ASP A 896 1.22 -12.64 50.84
N LEU A 897 1.01 -11.38 51.24
CA LEU A 897 0.92 -10.97 52.64
C LEU A 897 -0.41 -11.51 53.20
N ALA A 898 -0.34 -12.50 54.08
CA ALA A 898 -1.52 -13.26 54.51
C ALA A 898 -2.25 -12.67 55.72
N ASP A 899 -1.62 -11.76 56.47
CA ASP A 899 -2.15 -11.17 57.70
C ASP A 899 -1.61 -9.75 57.98
N GLU A 900 -2.11 -9.14 59.06
CA GLU A 900 -1.75 -7.78 59.49
C GLU A 900 -0.31 -7.66 60.00
N GLU A 901 0.27 -8.70 60.61
CA GLU A 901 1.65 -8.67 61.10
C GLU A 901 2.64 -8.64 59.92
N GLN A 902 2.41 -9.53 58.94
CA GLN A 902 3.16 -9.56 57.68
C GLN A 902 3.05 -8.22 56.95
N LEU A 903 1.86 -7.65 56.85
CA LEU A 903 1.64 -6.36 56.18
C LEU A 903 2.36 -5.20 56.88
N ARG A 904 2.30 -5.13 58.22
CA ARG A 904 3.00 -4.08 58.99
C ARG A 904 4.52 -4.21 58.88
N ARG A 905 5.06 -5.43 58.93
CA ARG A 905 6.49 -5.73 58.71
C ARG A 905 6.93 -5.31 57.31
N ALA A 906 6.21 -5.75 56.29
CA ALA A 906 6.44 -5.43 54.89
C ALA A 906 6.37 -3.91 54.60
N TYR A 907 5.51 -3.18 55.31
CA TYR A 907 5.42 -1.72 55.21
C TYR A 907 6.66 -1.04 55.79
N ALA A 908 7.08 -1.42 56.99
CA ALA A 908 8.28 -0.87 57.64
C ALA A 908 9.53 -1.08 56.76
N GLU A 909 9.78 -2.32 56.32
CA GLU A 909 10.87 -2.66 55.40
C GLU A 909 10.86 -1.80 54.13
N LEU A 910 9.69 -1.63 53.51
CA LEU A 910 9.53 -0.90 52.25
C LEU A 910 9.81 0.60 52.44
N THR A 911 9.45 1.18 53.59
CA THR A 911 9.82 2.57 53.92
C THR A 911 11.28 2.74 54.31
N GLU A 912 11.88 1.76 55.00
CA GLU A 912 13.29 1.80 55.41
C GLU A 912 14.23 1.69 54.18
N LEU A 913 13.90 0.82 53.22
CA LEU A 913 14.71 0.57 52.04
C LEU A 913 14.62 1.66 50.95
N PHE A 914 13.46 2.32 50.81
CA PHE A 914 13.18 3.15 49.62
C PHE A 914 12.74 4.60 49.90
N GLY A 915 12.49 5.00 51.16
CA GLY A 915 12.19 6.38 51.53
C GLY A 915 10.81 6.59 52.18
N THR A 916 10.40 7.84 52.33
CA THR A 916 9.20 8.16 53.12
C THR A 916 7.89 7.74 52.42
N PRO A 917 6.80 7.47 53.16
CA PRO A 917 5.49 7.18 52.56
C PRO A 917 4.99 8.23 51.57
N ALA A 918 5.35 9.51 51.75
CA ALA A 918 4.99 10.60 50.84
C ALA A 918 5.69 10.51 49.47
N GLU A 919 6.94 10.02 49.45
CA GLU A 919 7.73 9.78 48.24
C GLU A 919 7.29 8.47 47.58
N LEU A 920 7.14 7.40 48.37
CA LEU A 920 6.81 6.06 47.91
C LEU A 920 5.37 5.90 47.44
N ARG A 921 4.44 6.65 48.03
CA ARG A 921 2.99 6.58 47.77
C ARG A 921 2.49 5.13 47.80
N PRO A 922 2.66 4.42 48.94
CA PRO A 922 2.28 3.02 49.05
C PRO A 922 0.76 2.84 48.93
N VAL A 923 0.37 1.74 48.29
CA VAL A 923 -1.02 1.31 48.12
C VAL A 923 -1.15 -0.20 48.37
N VAL A 924 -2.30 -0.64 48.85
CA VAL A 924 -2.63 -2.06 49.06
C VAL A 924 -3.61 -2.53 47.98
N GLN A 925 -3.40 -3.73 47.45
CA GLN A 925 -4.22 -4.34 46.40
C GLN A 925 -4.42 -5.83 46.70
N GLY A 926 -5.59 -6.40 46.35
CA GLY A 926 -5.84 -7.84 46.51
C GLY A 926 -5.00 -8.69 45.55
N MET A 927 -4.55 -9.86 46.00
CA MET A 927 -3.79 -10.79 45.16
C MET A 927 -4.63 -11.30 43.98
N ALA A 928 -4.05 -11.33 42.78
CA ALA A 928 -4.63 -12.00 41.62
C ALA A 928 -4.40 -13.53 41.70
N PRO A 929 -5.26 -14.36 41.05
CA PRO A 929 -4.98 -15.77 40.83
C PRO A 929 -3.66 -15.96 40.06
N ARG A 930 -2.93 -17.05 40.35
CA ARG A 930 -1.67 -17.35 39.65
C ARG A 930 -1.93 -17.60 38.15
N GLY A 931 -1.19 -16.89 37.30
CA GLY A 931 -1.36 -16.90 35.85
C GLY A 931 -0.09 -16.41 35.13
N VAL A 932 -0.23 -16.05 33.86
CA VAL A 932 0.84 -15.43 33.06
C VAL A 932 0.62 -13.91 33.00
N ASP A 933 1.65 -13.14 33.35
CA ASP A 933 1.60 -11.68 33.24
C ASP A 933 1.70 -11.23 31.76
N THR A 934 0.71 -10.46 31.32
CA THR A 934 0.62 -9.93 29.95
C THR A 934 0.50 -8.41 29.94
N VAL A 935 0.68 -7.82 28.76
CA VAL A 935 0.57 -6.39 28.51
C VAL A 935 -0.33 -6.12 27.30
N VAL A 936 -1.34 -5.28 27.48
CA VAL A 936 -2.25 -4.81 26.42
C VAL A 936 -2.09 -3.30 26.26
N ARG A 937 -1.81 -2.83 25.05
CA ARG A 937 -1.57 -1.40 24.76
C ARG A 937 -2.29 -0.99 23.48
N ALA A 938 -3.13 0.03 23.56
CA ALA A 938 -3.73 0.69 22.40
C ALA A 938 -3.17 2.12 22.27
N VAL A 939 -2.93 2.58 21.05
CA VAL A 939 -2.42 3.94 20.78
C VAL A 939 -2.95 4.46 19.46
N ILE A 940 -3.32 5.75 19.44
CA ILE A 940 -3.72 6.45 18.21
C ILE A 940 -2.54 7.27 17.69
N ASP A 941 -2.05 6.91 16.51
CA ASP A 941 -1.04 7.66 15.78
C ASP A 941 -1.68 8.51 14.65
N PRO A 942 -1.40 9.82 14.57
CA PRO A 942 -1.94 10.70 13.53
C PRO A 942 -1.47 10.39 12.10
N ALA A 943 -0.42 9.58 11.92
CA ALA A 943 0.10 9.19 10.61
C ALA A 943 -0.31 7.77 10.19
N ALA A 944 -0.50 6.85 11.15
CA ALA A 944 -0.69 5.43 10.90
C ALA A 944 -2.06 4.86 11.32
N GLY A 945 -2.78 5.46 12.26
CA GLY A 945 -4.08 4.98 12.74
C GLY A 945 -4.10 4.58 14.20
N ALA A 946 -5.22 4.00 14.65
CA ALA A 946 -5.32 3.34 15.94
C ALA A 946 -4.74 1.92 15.83
N ALA A 947 -3.90 1.52 16.80
CA ALA A 947 -3.24 0.22 16.81
C ALA A 947 -3.30 -0.43 18.19
N LEU A 948 -3.76 -1.68 18.24
CA LEU A 948 -3.71 -2.55 19.41
C LEU A 948 -2.41 -3.36 19.41
N SER A 949 -1.85 -3.59 20.60
CA SER A 949 -0.59 -4.30 20.81
C SER A 949 -0.73 -5.25 22.00
N PHE A 950 -0.17 -6.45 21.87
CA PHE A 950 -0.20 -7.50 22.88
C PHE A 950 1.17 -8.19 23.03
N GLY A 951 1.51 -8.60 24.24
CA GLY A 951 2.68 -9.43 24.54
C GLY A 951 2.68 -9.90 25.99
N LEU A 952 3.71 -10.65 26.40
CA LEU A 952 3.93 -10.95 27.81
C LEU A 952 4.60 -9.76 28.51
N ALA A 953 4.33 -9.57 29.80
CA ALA A 953 4.99 -8.53 30.58
C ALA A 953 6.46 -8.90 30.89
N GLY A 954 7.19 -7.94 31.47
CA GLY A 954 8.55 -8.16 31.97
C GLY A 954 9.68 -7.78 31.01
N ALA A 955 10.83 -7.45 31.60
CA ALA A 955 11.96 -6.82 30.90
C ALA A 955 12.54 -7.67 29.77
N ALA A 956 12.58 -9.01 29.90
CA ALA A 956 13.10 -9.89 28.86
C ALA A 956 12.23 -9.83 27.58
N THR A 957 10.90 -9.87 27.73
CA THR A 957 9.94 -9.78 26.62
C THR A 957 10.03 -8.43 25.90
N GLN A 958 10.17 -7.35 26.69
CA GLN A 958 10.35 -5.98 26.19
C GLN A 958 11.69 -5.81 25.44
N LEU A 959 12.80 -6.32 25.98
CA LEU A 959 14.14 -6.27 25.35
C LEU A 959 14.22 -7.11 24.06
N LEU A 960 13.55 -8.27 24.02
CA LEU A 960 13.46 -9.12 22.83
C LEU A 960 12.45 -8.59 21.79
N GLY A 961 11.67 -7.56 22.14
CA GLY A 961 10.63 -6.98 21.28
C GLY A 961 9.51 -7.96 20.94
N ASP A 962 9.17 -8.89 21.83
CA ASP A 962 8.16 -9.94 21.58
C ASP A 962 6.72 -9.44 21.77
N MET A 963 6.38 -8.43 20.98
CA MET A 963 5.06 -7.80 20.90
C MET A 963 4.45 -8.04 19.53
N ALA A 964 3.16 -8.40 19.50
CA ALA A 964 2.36 -8.44 18.29
C ALA A 964 1.43 -7.21 18.21
N HIS A 965 0.98 -6.88 17.00
CA HIS A 965 0.18 -5.68 16.73
C HIS A 965 -0.95 -5.92 15.72
N ARG A 966 -2.05 -5.18 15.83
CA ARG A 966 -3.15 -5.10 14.83
C ARG A 966 -3.65 -3.65 14.72
N LEU A 967 -4.20 -3.28 13.56
CA LEU A 967 -5.07 -2.09 13.45
C LEU A 967 -6.33 -2.25 14.30
N ILE A 968 -6.89 -1.12 14.76
CA ILE A 968 -8.22 -1.02 15.36
C ILE A 968 -9.19 -0.50 14.27
N PRO A 969 -10.44 -1.00 14.20
CA PRO A 969 -11.01 -2.06 15.02
C PRO A 969 -10.46 -3.46 14.68
N VAL A 970 -10.28 -4.28 15.72
CA VAL A 970 -9.80 -5.66 15.66
C VAL A 970 -10.98 -6.62 15.57
N THR A 971 -10.90 -7.63 14.69
CA THR A 971 -11.91 -8.71 14.64
C THR A 971 -11.61 -9.88 15.58
N ASP A 972 -12.63 -10.68 15.88
CA ASP A 972 -12.55 -11.95 16.61
C ASP A 972 -11.34 -12.83 16.18
N ARG A 973 -11.19 -13.06 14.87
CA ARG A 973 -10.07 -13.81 14.29
C ARG A 973 -8.74 -13.10 14.45
N GLU A 974 -8.72 -11.78 14.32
CA GLU A 974 -7.51 -10.99 14.50
C GLU A 974 -7.03 -10.96 15.95
N ALA A 975 -7.92 -11.05 16.94
CA ALA A 975 -7.58 -11.16 18.37
C ALA A 975 -6.95 -12.53 18.71
N ASN A 976 -7.56 -13.64 18.26
CA ASN A 976 -6.99 -14.98 18.43
C ASN A 976 -5.61 -15.09 17.74
N SER A 977 -5.52 -14.56 16.52
CA SER A 977 -4.29 -14.47 15.74
C SER A 977 -3.22 -13.58 16.40
N LEU A 978 -3.62 -12.48 17.05
CA LEU A 978 -2.74 -11.56 17.77
C LEU A 978 -2.04 -12.30 18.93
N ILE A 979 -2.82 -13.00 19.78
CA ILE A 979 -2.30 -13.79 20.91
C ILE A 979 -1.34 -14.88 20.45
N ARG A 980 -1.68 -15.62 19.37
CA ARG A 980 -0.84 -16.70 18.85
C ARG A 980 0.43 -16.24 18.13
N SER A 981 0.57 -14.94 17.83
CA SER A 981 1.65 -14.42 16.97
C SER A 981 2.91 -13.90 17.70
N ILE A 982 2.93 -13.89 19.04
CA ILE A 982 4.16 -13.66 19.82
C ILE A 982 4.97 -14.96 19.96
N ARG A 983 6.30 -14.91 19.94
CA ARG A 983 7.15 -16.14 20.02
C ARG A 983 7.00 -16.86 21.36
N THR A 984 6.68 -16.10 22.41
CA THR A 984 6.42 -16.60 23.77
C THR A 984 5.02 -17.18 23.98
N ALA A 985 4.15 -17.20 22.95
CA ALA A 985 2.79 -17.72 23.04
C ALA A 985 2.65 -19.15 23.63
N PRO A 986 3.58 -20.10 23.46
CA PRO A 986 3.49 -21.42 24.11
C PRO A 986 3.35 -21.36 25.65
N LEU A 987 3.82 -20.30 26.32
CA LEU A 987 3.63 -20.11 27.76
C LEU A 987 2.15 -19.97 28.14
N LEU A 988 1.32 -19.44 27.25
CA LEU A 988 -0.13 -19.30 27.42
C LEU A 988 -0.87 -20.63 27.19
N PHE A 989 -0.26 -21.58 26.46
CA PHE A 989 -0.90 -22.82 26.01
C PHE A 989 -0.32 -24.10 26.63
N GLY A 990 0.37 -24.00 27.78
CA GLY A 990 0.78 -25.15 28.59
C GLY A 990 2.26 -25.58 28.52
N TRP A 991 3.17 -24.68 28.14
CA TRP A 991 4.62 -24.96 28.06
C TRP A 991 5.18 -25.61 29.34
N ARG A 992 5.95 -26.70 29.16
CA ARG A 992 6.54 -27.51 30.25
C ARG A 992 5.53 -28.01 31.30
N GLY A 993 4.27 -28.18 30.93
CA GLY A 993 3.23 -28.70 31.83
C GLY A 993 2.60 -27.65 32.75
N SER A 994 2.72 -26.36 32.41
CA SER A 994 1.81 -25.36 32.98
C SER A 994 0.37 -25.65 32.55
N ALA A 995 -0.61 -25.19 33.33
CA ALA A 995 -1.99 -25.14 32.84
C ALA A 995 -2.10 -24.05 31.75
N PRO A 996 -2.80 -24.31 30.63
CA PRO A 996 -3.19 -23.26 29.69
C PRO A 996 -3.97 -22.14 30.40
N VAL A 997 -3.82 -20.92 29.91
CA VAL A 997 -4.58 -19.77 30.41
C VAL A 997 -5.95 -19.67 29.73
N ASP A 998 -6.85 -18.88 30.33
CA ASP A 998 -8.13 -18.51 29.74
C ASP A 998 -7.93 -17.55 28.55
N SER A 999 -7.70 -18.12 27.36
CA SER A 999 -7.51 -17.31 26.15
C SER A 999 -8.79 -16.62 25.71
N ALA A 1000 -9.96 -17.16 26.03
CA ALA A 1000 -11.25 -16.56 25.67
C ALA A 1000 -11.46 -15.23 26.41
N ALA A 1001 -11.22 -15.20 27.73
CA ALA A 1001 -11.25 -13.96 28.51
C ALA A 1001 -10.22 -12.93 28.00
N LEU A 1002 -9.04 -13.37 27.55
CA LEU A 1002 -8.01 -12.50 26.97
C LEU A 1002 -8.41 -11.96 25.60
N GLU A 1003 -9.03 -12.78 24.74
CA GLU A 1003 -9.58 -12.35 23.44
C GLU A 1003 -10.68 -11.30 23.65
N GLU A 1004 -11.60 -11.51 24.59
CA GLU A 1004 -12.65 -10.55 24.93
C GLU A 1004 -12.07 -9.22 25.46
N LEU A 1005 -11.05 -9.26 26.32
CA LEU A 1005 -10.38 -8.04 26.81
C LEU A 1005 -9.73 -7.24 25.66
N LEU A 1006 -9.06 -7.91 24.72
CA LEU A 1006 -8.46 -7.27 23.55
C LEU A 1006 -9.52 -6.61 22.66
N LEU A 1007 -10.67 -7.26 22.48
CA LEU A 1007 -11.78 -6.78 21.67
C LEU A 1007 -12.51 -5.61 22.34
N ARG A 1008 -12.75 -5.65 23.66
CA ARG A 1008 -13.30 -4.52 24.45
C ARG A 1008 -12.37 -3.29 24.44
N VAL A 1009 -11.06 -3.49 24.59
CA VAL A 1009 -10.06 -2.40 24.49
C VAL A 1009 -9.98 -1.83 23.06
N SER A 1010 -10.13 -2.68 22.03
CA SER A 1010 -10.26 -2.21 20.65
C SER A 1010 -11.51 -1.35 20.46
N ARG A 1011 -12.68 -1.81 20.97
CA ARG A 1011 -13.97 -1.13 20.83
C ARG A 1011 -13.95 0.28 21.44
N LEU A 1012 -13.48 0.40 22.70
CA LEU A 1012 -13.29 1.68 23.40
C LEU A 1012 -12.51 2.74 22.58
N VAL A 1013 -11.48 2.32 21.84
CA VAL A 1013 -10.57 3.22 21.11
C VAL A 1013 -11.08 3.53 19.68
N ASP A 1014 -11.97 2.70 19.15
CA ASP A 1014 -12.65 2.96 17.86
C ASP A 1014 -13.84 3.92 18.05
N ASP A 1015 -14.67 3.66 19.07
CA ASP A 1015 -15.84 4.48 19.45
C ASP A 1015 -15.43 5.87 19.97
N HIS A 1016 -14.26 5.98 20.63
CA HIS A 1016 -13.78 7.23 21.22
C HIS A 1016 -12.35 7.57 20.76
N PRO A 1017 -12.18 8.21 19.58
CA PRO A 1017 -10.87 8.63 19.04
C PRO A 1017 -10.10 9.65 19.90
N GLU A 1018 -10.76 10.20 20.93
CA GLU A 1018 -10.20 10.97 22.03
C GLU A 1018 -9.24 10.14 22.91
N VAL A 1019 -9.44 8.82 22.98
CA VAL A 1019 -8.68 7.87 23.80
C VAL A 1019 -7.35 7.52 23.11
N VAL A 1020 -6.48 8.53 22.99
CA VAL A 1020 -5.24 8.46 22.22
C VAL A 1020 -4.19 7.50 22.76
N ALA A 1021 -4.33 7.00 24.00
CA ALA A 1021 -3.58 5.84 24.50
C ALA A 1021 -4.31 5.12 25.65
N VAL A 1022 -4.22 3.79 25.63
CA VAL A 1022 -4.56 2.88 26.74
C VAL A 1022 -3.36 1.97 27.00
N THR A 1023 -3.02 1.70 28.26
CA THR A 1023 -2.04 0.68 28.66
C THR A 1023 -2.58 -0.08 29.87
N LEU A 1024 -2.71 -1.39 29.74
CA LEU A 1024 -3.00 -2.33 30.83
C LEU A 1024 -1.74 -3.16 31.07
N GLU A 1025 -1.06 -2.96 32.20
CA GLU A 1025 0.21 -3.66 32.50
C GLU A 1025 0.50 -3.71 34.02
N PRO A 1026 0.56 -4.90 34.65
CA PRO A 1026 0.29 -6.22 34.07
C PRO A 1026 -1.22 -6.56 34.03
N VAL A 1027 -1.59 -7.42 33.09
CA VAL A 1027 -2.83 -8.19 33.08
C VAL A 1027 -2.48 -9.64 33.33
N VAL A 1028 -2.85 -10.18 34.50
CA VAL A 1028 -2.57 -11.57 34.87
C VAL A 1028 -3.65 -12.46 34.26
N VAL A 1029 -3.28 -13.36 33.35
CA VAL A 1029 -4.23 -14.29 32.72
C VAL A 1029 -4.07 -15.66 33.37
N ALA A 1030 -5.08 -16.09 34.12
CA ALA A 1030 -5.08 -17.33 34.88
C ALA A 1030 -5.72 -18.47 34.07
N PRO A 1031 -5.69 -19.74 34.54
CA PRO A 1031 -6.42 -20.84 33.89
C PRO A 1031 -7.96 -20.71 33.90
N ARG A 1032 -8.49 -19.69 34.59
CA ARG A 1032 -9.90 -19.26 34.57
C ARG A 1032 -9.94 -17.75 34.81
N GLY A 1033 -10.42 -16.98 33.85
CA GLY A 1033 -10.47 -15.52 33.90
C GLY A 1033 -9.10 -14.82 33.95
N LEU A 1034 -9.15 -13.49 34.11
CA LEU A 1034 -7.99 -12.62 34.18
C LEU A 1034 -8.17 -11.48 35.20
N SER A 1035 -7.06 -10.85 35.59
CA SER A 1035 -6.99 -9.74 36.53
C SER A 1035 -6.16 -8.59 35.96
N VAL A 1036 -6.79 -7.46 35.63
CA VAL A 1036 -6.09 -6.23 35.23
C VAL A 1036 -5.59 -5.53 36.50
N LEU A 1037 -4.29 -5.57 36.79
CA LEU A 1037 -3.72 -5.06 38.05
C LEU A 1037 -3.32 -3.57 38.02
N SER A 1038 -3.18 -3.00 36.83
CA SER A 1038 -2.90 -1.57 36.64
C SER A 1038 -3.28 -1.15 35.23
N ALA A 1039 -3.82 0.07 35.12
CA ALA A 1039 -4.20 0.68 33.86
C ALA A 1039 -3.78 2.16 33.82
N SER A 1040 -3.58 2.69 32.62
CA SER A 1040 -3.43 4.12 32.38
C SER A 1040 -4.08 4.49 31.05
N VAL A 1041 -4.89 5.55 31.08
CA VAL A 1041 -5.57 6.10 29.90
C VAL A 1041 -5.16 7.57 29.71
N ARG A 1042 -4.85 7.95 28.48
CA ARG A 1042 -4.58 9.34 28.09
C ARG A 1042 -5.60 9.80 27.06
N LEU A 1043 -6.32 10.87 27.40
CA LEU A 1043 -7.23 11.56 26.52
C LEU A 1043 -6.53 12.72 25.81
N ALA A 1044 -6.96 13.03 24.59
CA ALA A 1044 -6.65 14.29 23.91
C ALA A 1044 -7.79 14.61 22.92
N PRO A 1045 -7.93 15.86 22.46
CA PRO A 1045 -8.75 16.13 21.28
C PRO A 1045 -8.32 15.22 20.12
N PRO A 1046 -9.26 14.64 19.35
CA PRO A 1046 -8.93 13.64 18.35
C PRO A 1046 -8.05 14.27 17.25
N PRO A 1047 -7.02 13.56 16.76
CA PRO A 1047 -6.24 14.06 15.62
C PRO A 1047 -7.15 14.18 14.40
N ALA A 1048 -6.99 15.28 13.65
CA ALA A 1048 -7.80 15.54 12.46
C ALA A 1048 -7.87 14.31 11.54
N ARG A 1049 -9.10 13.84 11.26
CA ARG A 1049 -9.38 12.70 10.38
C ARG A 1049 -9.29 13.15 8.91
N ASP A 1050 -8.06 13.47 8.48
CA ASP A 1050 -7.74 13.95 7.14
C ASP A 1050 -8.03 12.92 6.03
N ASP A 1051 -8.29 11.67 6.43
CA ASP A 1051 -8.71 10.52 5.62
C ASP A 1051 -10.24 10.42 5.41
N LEU A 1052 -11.03 11.15 6.22
CA LEU A 1052 -12.46 11.46 5.99
C LEU A 1052 -12.65 12.89 5.44
N GLY A 1053 -11.55 13.62 5.26
CA GLY A 1053 -11.49 14.87 4.49
C GLY A 1053 -11.71 14.62 2.99
N PRO A 1054 -11.84 15.68 2.19
CA PRO A 1054 -12.02 15.55 0.74
C PRO A 1054 -10.76 15.02 0.04
N ARG A 1055 -10.86 14.64 -1.24
CA ARG A 1055 -9.66 14.20 -2.01
C ARG A 1055 -8.71 15.37 -2.25
N THR A 1056 -7.59 15.37 -1.54
CA THR A 1056 -6.51 16.36 -1.68
C THR A 1056 -5.20 15.68 -2.04
N LEU A 1057 -4.40 16.34 -2.88
CA LEU A 1057 -2.97 16.07 -2.96
C LEU A 1057 -2.27 16.71 -1.76
N PRO A 1058 -1.14 16.18 -1.27
CA PRO A 1058 -0.43 16.76 -0.14
C PRO A 1058 -0.07 18.23 -0.37
N ALA A 1059 -0.35 19.07 0.62
CA ALA A 1059 0.20 20.42 0.72
C ALA A 1059 1.69 20.37 1.14
N TYR A 1060 2.48 21.34 0.68
CA TYR A 1060 3.96 21.32 0.75
C TYR A 1060 4.57 22.61 1.29
#